data_AF-A0A9P5SKC4-F1
#
_entry.id   AF-A0A9P5SKC4-F1
#
_cell.length_a   1.000
_cell.length_b   1.000
_cell.length_c   1.000
_cell.angle_alpha   90.00
_cell.angle_beta   90.00
_cell.angle_gamma   90.00
#
_symmetry.space_group_name_H-M   'P 1'
#
loop_
_entity.id
_entity.type
_entity.pdbx_description
1 polymer ?
#
loop_
_entity_poly.entity_id
_entity_poly.type
_entity_poly.pdbx_seq_one_letter_code
_entity_poly.pdbx_strand_id
1 'polypeptide(L)'
;MVRSAIDPIRPGASLILAWQIKHKHVLIIGGGFVAAGRLVNVLEADAKVTVVCPDTEELSETVRQHLLDHPETTHLVPREFLDSDLTTPFGKHHHSSISYTSENKTALIHDNDSTRGNIPETCDSSYSGSPPSTSTIAGSAFLAPAVDMVLSAIDDIPLSTHIYHQCKRLRIPVNIADVPPQCDFYFCSTHRDQSLQVAVSTSGKGPKLANLVRRHIADHLPNRVGDAIEQVGKLRVKLRKMAPGPEVGPKRMTWMSRVCEGWKMEDLATLDEQSMGLVLEGFKDNKVFSFEEIQTKIQALAQEQEKEAGVAAAEPKIEDIALKEAPKRTGRLILVGAGPGDPELLTRKAARLLAEADLVVADRLIPMEVVDLAHGQVRIAPKKRTVIATEITETTVTPDSASERSLSSSDDIQDQLNEWCLQGLREGKTVVRLKQGDPYIFGRGAEEILYFREHGFDAEVVPGVSSALSAPLAAGVPLTHRGVADQVVITTAQAKGGVLPDNFPTYDAKRTVVVLMGVGKAQEISERMQEAKLGWPADVPVVIVENAHCPNERTMDATLATLAQVVAEKKAVPPSVFVIGWAGSILRSVSVKHLLNVSSAKGKGEGVVTSSRPHNCVLVLNPNVLFTSIAPFSPFSAKVILGDIDRNDGLRVANELNYDKKEEVAYFVQCDVTKYDQQADLFAAAFKRFGGVDIIVNNAGIAENAPLWTDETGVWKKVIDIDLSAVIEGTRLGIHALQKQSRPGVIINTASLAGLYPQAMTPVYSAAKFGVVGFTRSFKDFPDGIRVNAVAPSFADTKIIAPIKDVVTSMGPLVTVDMVTDAFMLLIEDDQYSGDVARITPSYGIDVIGKNQKRPKNAKL
;
A
#
# COMPACT_ATOMS: atom_id res chain seq x y z
N MET A 1 -4.00 6.38 41.35
CA MET A 1 -2.93 5.58 41.96
C MET A 1 -1.97 6.51 42.70
N VAL A 2 -2.04 6.53 44.03
CA VAL A 2 -1.00 7.15 44.88
C VAL A 2 0.17 6.17 44.91
N ARG A 3 1.33 6.54 44.36
CA ARG A 3 2.52 5.68 44.34
C ARG A 3 3.11 5.61 45.76
N SER A 4 3.07 4.42 46.37
CA SER A 4 3.66 4.15 47.69
C SER A 4 4.94 3.30 47.64
N ALA A 5 5.58 3.16 46.48
CA ALA A 5 6.90 2.54 46.37
C ALA A 5 7.78 3.38 45.45
N ILE A 6 9.00 3.72 45.89
CA ILE A 6 9.98 4.42 45.07
C ILE A 6 10.44 3.42 44.00
N ASP A 7 9.98 3.60 42.76
CA ASP A 7 10.42 2.80 41.62
C ASP A 7 11.96 2.91 41.46
N PRO A 8 12.67 1.80 41.19
CA PRO A 8 14.13 1.85 40.98
C PRO A 8 14.48 2.70 39.75
N ILE A 9 15.49 3.57 39.90
CA ILE A 9 15.99 4.43 38.80
C ILE A 9 16.59 3.55 37.70
N ARG A 10 16.06 3.66 36.48
CA ARG A 10 16.56 2.95 35.29
C ARG A 10 17.38 3.91 34.41
N PRO A 11 18.72 3.84 34.40
CA PRO A 11 19.54 4.72 33.55
C PRO A 11 19.40 4.38 32.07
N GLY A 12 19.69 5.35 31.19
CA GLY A 12 19.75 5.15 29.73
C GLY A 12 18.49 5.52 28.94
N ALA A 13 17.44 6.03 29.59
CA ALA A 13 16.31 6.65 28.90
C ALA A 13 16.59 8.13 28.57
N SER A 14 16.15 8.59 27.41
CA SER A 14 16.16 10.02 27.09
C SER A 14 15.09 10.77 27.89
N LEU A 15 15.40 11.99 28.33
CA LEU A 15 14.42 12.90 28.91
C LEU A 15 13.49 13.41 27.78
N ILE A 16 12.19 13.18 27.91
CA ILE A 16 11.19 13.70 26.96
C ILE A 16 10.75 15.08 27.45
N LEU A 17 10.97 16.11 26.61
CA LEU A 17 10.62 17.49 26.91
C LEU A 17 9.75 18.08 25.79
N ALA A 18 8.74 18.85 26.16
CA ALA A 18 8.05 19.75 25.23
C ALA A 18 8.83 21.07 25.18
N TRP A 19 9.73 21.20 24.21
CA TRP A 19 10.56 22.40 24.07
C TRP A 19 9.80 23.51 23.34
N GLN A 20 9.54 24.60 24.06
CA GLN A 20 8.95 25.81 23.51
C GLN A 20 10.02 26.57 22.67
N ILE A 21 9.90 26.54 21.34
CA ILE A 21 10.83 27.20 20.40
C ILE A 21 10.17 28.33 19.58
N LYS A 22 9.12 28.95 20.13
CA LYS A 22 8.39 30.01 19.44
C LYS A 22 9.30 31.22 19.25
N HIS A 23 9.38 31.69 18.01
CA HIS A 23 10.25 32.77 17.57
C HIS A 23 11.76 32.52 17.74
N LYS A 24 12.17 31.30 18.12
CA LYS A 24 13.57 30.88 18.15
C LYS A 24 14.07 30.60 16.74
N HIS A 25 15.36 30.82 16.50
CA HIS A 25 15.96 30.66 15.18
C HIS A 25 16.56 29.25 15.03
N VAL A 26 16.01 28.48 14.10
CA VAL A 26 16.47 27.13 13.75
C VAL A 26 17.19 27.16 12.40
N LEU A 27 18.40 26.62 12.35
CA LEU A 27 19.15 26.41 11.12
C LEU A 27 18.93 24.98 10.62
N ILE A 28 18.49 24.84 9.38
CA ILE A 28 18.41 23.56 8.66
C ILE A 28 19.46 23.57 7.57
N ILE A 29 20.30 22.53 7.51
CA ILE A 29 21.34 22.37 6.49
C ILE A 29 20.91 21.22 5.59
N GLY A 30 20.71 21.50 4.30
CA GLY A 30 20.13 20.58 3.30
C GLY A 30 18.69 20.91 2.90
N GLY A 31 18.30 20.53 1.68
CA GLY A 31 17.01 20.86 1.06
C GLY A 31 16.04 19.70 0.80
N GLY A 32 16.53 18.46 0.90
CA GLY A 32 15.80 17.26 0.48
C GLY A 32 14.68 16.80 1.44
N PHE A 33 14.21 15.57 1.24
CA PHE A 33 13.08 15.00 2.02
C PHE A 33 13.33 14.91 3.53
N VAL A 34 14.58 14.70 3.95
CA VAL A 34 14.94 14.67 5.37
C VAL A 34 14.78 16.07 5.98
N ALA A 35 15.23 17.10 5.27
CA ALA A 35 15.06 18.50 5.65
C ALA A 35 13.57 18.87 5.74
N ALA A 36 12.72 18.42 4.80
CA ALA A 36 11.27 18.63 4.87
C ALA A 36 10.65 18.09 6.17
N GLY A 37 11.00 16.87 6.57
CA GLY A 37 10.49 16.27 7.81
C GLY A 37 10.94 17.03 9.05
N ARG A 38 12.13 17.62 9.04
CA ARG A 38 12.64 18.48 10.13
C ARG A 38 11.93 19.84 10.15
N LEU A 39 11.76 20.45 8.98
CA LEU A 39 11.11 21.74 8.79
C LEU A 39 9.70 21.76 9.35
N VAL A 40 8.86 20.79 8.98
CA VAL A 40 7.46 20.73 9.43
C VAL A 40 7.37 20.71 10.97
N ASN A 41 8.20 19.90 11.64
CA ASN A 41 8.18 19.79 13.10
C ASN A 41 8.54 21.10 13.83
N VAL A 42 9.45 21.90 13.28
CA VAL A 42 9.86 23.16 13.92
C VAL A 42 8.94 24.33 13.57
N LEU A 43 8.40 24.36 12.35
CA LEU A 43 7.38 25.35 11.96
C LEU A 43 6.10 25.17 12.78
N GLU A 44 5.70 23.93 13.00
CA GLU A 44 4.59 23.57 13.90
C GLU A 44 4.76 24.10 15.34
N ALA A 45 6.00 24.41 15.74
CA ALA A 45 6.35 24.96 17.04
C ALA A 45 6.63 26.47 17.01
N ASP A 46 6.20 27.16 15.95
CA ASP A 46 6.36 28.61 15.70
C ASP A 46 7.82 29.08 15.59
N ALA A 47 8.75 28.21 15.16
CA ALA A 47 10.14 28.60 14.97
C ALA A 47 10.33 29.52 13.74
N LYS A 48 11.38 30.33 13.76
CA LYS A 48 11.93 30.98 12.57
C LYS A 48 13.00 30.08 11.99
N VAL A 49 12.95 29.78 10.70
CA VAL A 49 13.79 28.76 10.08
C VAL A 49 14.62 29.37 8.96
N THR A 50 15.92 29.05 8.95
CA THR A 50 16.78 29.29 7.79
C THR A 50 17.25 27.96 7.23
N VAL A 51 17.04 27.76 5.93
CA VAL A 51 17.49 26.59 5.18
C VAL A 51 18.74 26.99 4.40
N VAL A 52 19.86 26.32 4.64
CA VAL A 52 21.10 26.47 3.86
C VAL A 52 21.21 25.27 2.93
N CYS A 53 21.17 25.51 1.62
CA CYS A 53 21.21 24.45 0.61
C CYS A 53 21.92 24.96 -0.65
N PRO A 54 23.01 24.32 -1.12
CA PRO A 54 23.76 24.82 -2.27
C PRO A 54 22.96 24.76 -3.58
N ASP A 55 22.17 23.71 -3.76
CA ASP A 55 21.37 23.50 -4.97
C ASP A 55 19.88 23.72 -4.68
N THR A 56 19.25 24.67 -5.38
CA THR A 56 17.82 24.95 -5.25
C THR A 56 16.93 23.92 -5.96
N GLU A 57 17.50 23.10 -6.85
CA GLU A 57 16.83 21.96 -7.47
C GLU A 57 16.72 20.76 -6.51
N GLU A 58 17.60 20.68 -5.50
CA GLU A 58 17.53 19.65 -4.44
C GLU A 58 16.46 19.95 -3.38
N LEU A 59 15.82 21.13 -3.43
CA LEU A 59 14.73 21.47 -2.54
C LEU A 59 13.53 20.55 -2.80
N SER A 60 13.14 19.80 -1.79
CA SER A 60 11.88 19.07 -1.81
C SER A 60 10.70 20.02 -1.97
N GLU A 61 9.62 19.54 -2.61
CA GLU A 61 8.41 20.32 -2.85
C GLU A 61 7.84 20.92 -1.57
N THR A 62 7.88 20.19 -0.45
CA THR A 62 7.42 20.70 0.86
C THR A 62 8.23 21.90 1.35
N VAL A 63 9.56 21.85 1.22
CA VAL A 63 10.43 22.97 1.61
C VAL A 63 10.17 24.17 0.69
N ARG A 64 10.06 23.92 -0.62
CA ARG A 64 9.77 24.93 -1.63
C ARG A 64 8.42 25.62 -1.37
N GLN A 65 7.38 24.86 -1.05
CA GLN A 65 6.04 25.38 -0.77
C GLN A 65 6.02 26.22 0.51
N HIS A 66 6.69 25.80 1.59
CA HIS A 66 6.74 26.60 2.82
C HIS A 66 7.57 27.89 2.68
N LEU A 67 8.61 27.89 1.85
CA LEU A 67 9.33 29.11 1.49
C LEU A 67 8.42 30.13 0.77
N LEU A 68 7.44 29.65 -0.02
CA LEU A 68 6.46 30.49 -0.72
C LEU A 68 5.34 30.96 0.20
N ASP A 69 4.76 30.06 1.00
CA ASP A 69 3.57 30.34 1.81
C ASP A 69 3.90 31.12 3.10
N HIS A 70 5.12 30.99 3.61
CA HIS A 70 5.54 31.56 4.89
C HIS A 70 6.91 32.28 4.82
N PRO A 71 7.08 33.27 3.92
CA PRO A 71 8.35 33.96 3.71
C PRO A 71 8.83 34.77 4.94
N GLU A 72 7.94 35.05 5.89
CA GLU A 72 8.22 35.76 7.13
C GLU A 72 8.81 34.87 8.24
N THR A 73 8.67 33.54 8.11
CA THR A 73 9.20 32.58 9.07
C THR A 73 10.22 31.62 8.48
N THR A 74 10.28 31.45 7.15
CA THR A 74 11.22 30.54 6.49
C THR A 74 12.07 31.27 5.45
N HIS A 75 13.39 31.14 5.53
CA HIS A 75 14.34 31.78 4.61
C HIS A 75 15.29 30.77 3.97
N LEU A 76 15.63 30.97 2.70
CA LEU A 76 16.61 30.15 1.97
C LEU A 76 17.94 30.90 1.79
N VAL A 77 19.04 30.17 1.99
CA VAL A 77 20.41 30.62 1.73
C VAL A 77 21.02 29.63 0.72
N PRO A 78 21.06 29.98 -0.59
CA PRO A 78 21.42 29.06 -1.65
C PRO A 78 22.96 28.91 -1.79
N ARG A 79 23.61 28.34 -0.78
CA ARG A 79 25.06 28.05 -0.77
C ARG A 79 25.40 26.92 0.20
N GLU A 80 26.65 26.48 0.18
CA GLU A 80 27.20 25.59 1.19
C GLU A 80 27.21 26.22 2.59
N PHE A 81 27.20 25.37 3.61
CA PHE A 81 27.29 25.77 5.01
C PHE A 81 28.65 26.41 5.32
N LEU A 82 28.63 27.48 6.12
CA LEU A 82 29.82 28.16 6.64
C LEU A 82 29.75 28.22 8.17
N ASP A 83 30.89 28.11 8.87
CA ASP A 83 30.93 28.22 10.33
C ASP A 83 30.33 29.54 10.85
N SER A 84 30.38 30.60 10.05
CA SER A 84 29.76 31.89 10.36
C SER A 84 28.24 31.85 10.47
N ASP A 85 27.57 30.84 9.89
CA ASP A 85 26.12 30.62 10.00
C ASP A 85 25.67 30.34 11.44
N LEU A 86 26.58 29.87 12.29
CA LEU A 86 26.30 29.58 13.68
C LEU A 86 26.46 30.80 14.59
N THR A 87 27.19 31.82 14.16
CA THR A 87 27.60 32.96 15.00
C THR A 87 27.16 34.32 14.47
N THR A 88 26.72 34.41 13.21
CA THR A 88 26.35 35.69 12.56
C THR A 88 24.84 35.76 12.37
N PRO A 89 24.14 36.74 12.96
CA PRO A 89 22.71 36.90 12.77
C PRO A 89 22.34 37.09 11.30
N PHE A 90 21.40 36.29 10.81
CA PHE A 90 20.85 36.43 9.47
C PHE A 90 20.09 37.77 9.38
N GLY A 91 20.60 38.70 8.56
CA GLY A 91 19.99 40.03 8.35
C GLY A 91 20.91 41.25 8.48
N LYS A 92 22.18 41.12 8.92
CA LYS A 92 23.11 42.26 9.00
C LYS A 92 24.22 42.33 7.94
N HIS A 93 24.61 41.23 7.27
CA HIS A 93 25.65 41.24 6.23
C HIS A 93 25.51 40.16 5.12
N HIS A 94 24.32 39.60 4.90
CA HIS A 94 24.11 38.62 3.81
C HIS A 94 23.24 39.21 2.71
N HIS A 95 23.88 39.86 1.74
CA HIS A 95 23.25 40.42 0.53
C HIS A 95 22.78 39.36 -0.49
N SER A 96 22.51 38.12 -0.07
CA SER A 96 22.09 37.02 -0.96
C SER A 96 20.92 36.19 -0.41
N SER A 97 20.09 36.74 0.48
CA SER A 97 18.79 36.13 0.80
C SER A 97 17.84 36.40 -0.38
N ILE A 98 17.71 35.44 -1.28
CA ILE A 98 16.73 35.51 -2.36
C ILE A 98 15.37 35.17 -1.75
N SER A 99 14.45 36.12 -1.75
CA SER A 99 13.02 35.83 -1.53
C SER A 99 12.54 34.99 -2.70
N TYR A 100 12.19 33.73 -2.45
CA TYR A 100 11.67 32.83 -3.47
C TYR A 100 10.25 33.30 -3.83
N THR A 101 10.08 33.98 -4.96
CA THR A 101 8.77 34.47 -5.45
C THR A 101 8.28 33.63 -6.63
N SER A 102 6.97 33.67 -6.89
CA SER A 102 6.32 32.99 -8.02
C SER A 102 6.83 33.43 -9.40
N GLU A 103 7.56 34.54 -9.49
CA GLU A 103 8.11 35.12 -10.72
C GLU A 103 9.44 34.49 -11.16
N ASN A 104 10.16 33.77 -10.28
CA ASN A 104 11.42 33.08 -10.64
C ASN A 104 11.22 31.75 -11.39
N LYS A 105 10.02 31.47 -11.90
CA LYS A 105 9.66 30.22 -12.60
C LYS A 105 10.25 30.09 -14.02
N THR A 106 10.86 31.13 -14.60
CA THR A 106 11.06 31.16 -16.06
C THR A 106 12.37 31.79 -16.56
N ALA A 107 13.41 31.92 -15.74
CA ALA A 107 14.67 32.50 -16.18
C ALA A 107 15.87 31.61 -15.82
N LEU A 108 16.01 30.46 -16.49
CA LEU A 108 17.26 29.71 -16.67
C LEU A 108 17.07 28.72 -17.85
N ILE A 109 16.63 29.23 -19.00
CA ILE A 109 16.80 28.57 -20.30
C ILE A 109 17.32 29.68 -21.22
N HIS A 110 18.57 29.51 -21.67
CA HIS A 110 19.40 30.38 -22.51
C HIS A 110 20.48 31.20 -21.80
N ASP A 111 21.65 31.18 -22.46
CA ASP A 111 22.95 31.79 -22.19
C ASP A 111 23.84 31.10 -21.13
N ASN A 112 25.11 30.75 -21.39
CA ASN A 112 25.89 30.83 -22.62
C ASN A 112 27.15 29.96 -22.51
N ASP A 113 27.67 29.66 -23.69
CA ASP A 113 28.92 29.01 -24.03
C ASP A 113 30.17 29.77 -23.52
N SER A 114 31.25 29.02 -23.27
CA SER A 114 32.67 29.42 -23.28
C SER A 114 33.18 30.57 -22.38
N THR A 115 34.12 30.28 -21.48
CA THR A 115 35.53 30.77 -21.54
C THR A 115 36.40 30.22 -20.41
N ARG A 116 37.55 29.66 -20.81
CA ARG A 116 38.71 29.32 -19.96
C ARG A 116 39.56 30.57 -19.69
N GLY A 117 40.23 30.60 -18.54
CA GLY A 117 41.34 31.52 -18.19
C GLY A 117 41.01 32.30 -16.90
N ASN A 118 41.88 32.50 -15.92
CA ASN A 118 43.31 32.32 -15.76
C ASN A 118 43.62 32.12 -14.26
N ILE A 119 44.64 31.33 -13.97
CA ILE A 119 45.37 31.34 -12.69
C ILE A 119 46.35 32.53 -12.72
N PRO A 120 46.66 33.14 -11.56
CA PRO A 120 48.06 33.46 -11.32
C PRO A 120 48.56 32.92 -9.98
N GLU A 121 49.72 32.26 -10.08
CA GLU A 121 50.63 31.87 -9.01
C GLU A 121 51.15 33.09 -8.24
N THR A 122 51.48 32.91 -6.96
CA THR A 122 52.83 33.18 -6.40
C THR A 122 52.89 32.79 -4.91
N CYS A 123 53.79 31.86 -4.60
CA CYS A 123 54.46 31.77 -3.30
C CYS A 123 55.45 32.94 -3.18
N ASP A 124 55.70 33.49 -1.98
CA ASP A 124 56.89 33.11 -1.20
C ASP A 124 57.10 33.90 0.13
N SER A 125 57.80 33.21 1.04
CA SER A 125 58.76 33.72 2.03
C SER A 125 58.30 34.50 3.27
N SER A 126 58.42 33.87 4.44
CA SER A 126 59.60 34.03 5.33
C SER A 126 59.26 33.76 6.80
N TYR A 127 60.08 32.90 7.40
CA TYR A 127 60.07 32.51 8.81
C TYR A 127 61.27 33.20 9.48
N SER A 128 61.08 33.94 10.57
CA SER A 128 62.19 34.22 11.52
C SER A 128 61.72 34.80 12.86
N GLY A 129 62.15 34.17 13.97
CA GLY A 129 62.54 34.87 15.21
C GLY A 129 61.62 34.79 16.45
N SER A 130 62.07 34.05 17.47
CA SER A 130 61.56 33.87 18.86
C SER A 130 61.75 35.12 19.78
N PRO A 131 61.44 35.11 21.11
CA PRO A 131 60.35 34.54 21.94
C PRO A 131 59.57 35.69 22.71
N PRO A 132 58.65 35.43 23.67
CA PRO A 132 57.50 36.32 23.93
C PRO A 132 57.76 37.42 24.96
N SER A 133 57.19 38.61 24.73
CA SER A 133 56.90 39.57 25.81
C SER A 133 55.48 39.35 26.30
N THR A 134 55.36 38.92 27.55
CA THR A 134 54.12 38.88 28.34
C THR A 134 53.36 40.20 28.27
N SER A 135 52.18 40.18 27.65
CA SER A 135 51.12 41.13 27.96
C SER A 135 49.76 40.42 27.94
N THR A 136 49.28 40.15 29.15
CA THR A 136 47.88 40.21 29.55
C THR A 136 46.86 39.46 28.68
N ILE A 137 46.41 38.32 29.22
CA ILE A 137 45.18 37.63 28.83
C ILE A 137 44.02 38.64 28.90
N ALA A 138 43.61 39.16 27.75
CA ALA A 138 42.28 39.70 27.54
C ALA A 138 41.41 38.55 27.05
N GLY A 139 40.38 38.21 27.84
CA GLY A 139 39.56 37.02 27.68
C GLY A 139 38.99 36.88 26.26
N SER A 140 39.01 35.65 25.74
CA SER A 140 38.29 35.28 24.54
C SER A 140 36.83 35.70 24.68
N ALA A 141 36.40 36.72 23.94
CA ALA A 141 35.01 37.07 23.85
C ALA A 141 34.24 35.85 23.36
N PHE A 142 33.39 35.26 24.21
CA PHE A 142 32.44 34.25 23.80
C PHE A 142 31.52 34.89 22.76
N LEU A 143 31.72 34.58 21.48
CA LEU A 143 30.78 34.93 20.42
C LEU A 143 29.46 34.21 20.74
N ALA A 144 28.42 34.97 21.04
CA ALA A 144 27.09 34.43 21.27
C ALA A 144 26.58 33.74 19.98
N PRO A 145 25.92 32.58 20.08
CA PRO A 145 25.39 31.90 18.90
C PRO A 145 24.27 32.74 18.26
N ALA A 146 24.21 32.72 16.93
CA ALA A 146 23.17 33.40 16.15
C ALA A 146 21.90 32.54 15.98
N VAL A 147 21.99 31.25 16.29
CA VAL A 147 20.90 30.27 16.13
C VAL A 147 20.69 29.50 17.44
N ASP A 148 19.45 29.11 17.70
CA ASP A 148 19.04 28.39 18.91
C ASP A 148 19.11 26.86 18.73
N MET A 149 19.09 26.36 17.49
CA MET A 149 19.10 24.93 17.15
C MET A 149 19.63 24.70 15.73
N VAL A 150 20.34 23.58 15.53
CA VAL A 150 20.81 23.14 14.20
C VAL A 150 20.27 21.75 13.86
N LEU A 151 19.73 21.61 12.65
CA LEU A 151 19.25 20.35 12.08
C LEU A 151 20.01 20.08 10.78
N SER A 152 20.99 19.18 10.82
CA SER A 152 21.73 18.75 9.63
C SER A 152 21.00 17.61 8.94
N ALA A 153 20.67 17.78 7.66
CA ALA A 153 19.93 16.85 6.81
C ALA A 153 20.65 16.60 5.47
N ILE A 154 21.98 16.61 5.50
CA ILE A 154 22.88 16.36 4.36
C ILE A 154 23.50 14.96 4.44
N ASP A 155 23.75 14.34 3.30
CA ASP A 155 24.42 13.05 3.17
C ASP A 155 25.96 13.20 3.09
N ASP A 156 26.52 14.08 3.92
CA ASP A 156 27.97 14.33 4.04
C ASP A 156 28.40 14.09 5.51
N ILE A 157 29.06 12.95 5.74
CA ILE A 157 29.50 12.51 7.07
C ILE A 157 30.62 13.42 7.63
N PRO A 158 31.71 13.73 6.87
CA PRO A 158 32.72 14.69 7.31
C PRO A 158 32.13 16.05 7.72
N LEU A 159 31.30 16.66 6.87
CA LEU A 159 30.72 17.97 7.14
C LEU A 159 29.74 17.92 8.32
N SER A 160 28.92 16.87 8.41
CA SER A 160 28.02 16.66 9.56
C SER A 160 28.78 16.52 10.88
N THR A 161 29.91 15.82 10.87
CA THR A 161 30.79 15.68 12.05
C THR A 161 31.41 17.03 12.44
N HIS A 162 31.84 17.82 11.45
CA HIS A 162 32.33 19.17 11.68
C HIS A 162 31.25 20.08 12.28
N ILE A 163 30.06 20.12 11.69
CA ILE A 163 28.89 20.87 12.21
C ILE A 163 28.61 20.49 13.67
N TYR A 164 28.61 19.19 13.99
CA TYR A 164 28.42 18.71 15.35
C TYR A 164 29.45 19.30 16.33
N HIS A 165 30.74 19.23 16.01
CA HIS A 165 31.79 19.77 16.87
C HIS A 165 31.69 21.29 17.05
N GLN A 166 31.33 22.02 16.00
CA GLN A 166 31.08 23.47 16.08
C GLN A 166 29.92 23.79 17.01
N CYS A 167 28.80 23.08 16.87
CA CYS A 167 27.62 23.24 17.72
C CYS A 167 27.96 22.95 19.19
N LYS A 168 28.75 21.91 19.49
CA LYS A 168 29.21 21.62 20.86
C LYS A 168 30.05 22.73 21.45
N ARG A 169 30.97 23.30 20.67
CA ARG A 169 31.80 24.42 21.09
C ARG A 169 30.97 25.66 21.44
N LEU A 170 29.91 25.91 20.67
CA LEU A 170 29.00 27.05 20.83
C LEU A 170 27.81 26.78 21.77
N ARG A 171 27.69 25.56 22.29
CA ARG A 171 26.55 25.09 23.12
C ARG A 171 25.19 25.21 22.42
N ILE A 172 25.17 24.97 21.11
CA ILE A 172 23.96 24.93 20.30
C ILE A 172 23.48 23.47 20.24
N PRO A 173 22.22 23.17 20.62
CA PRO A 173 21.65 21.83 20.44
C PRO A 173 21.59 21.44 18.98
N VAL A 174 22.16 20.29 18.64
CA VAL A 174 22.24 19.82 17.25
C VAL A 174 21.60 18.43 17.08
N ASN A 175 20.89 18.25 15.96
CA ASN A 175 20.46 16.95 15.47
C ASN A 175 21.06 16.72 14.08
N ILE A 176 21.79 15.62 13.93
CA ILE A 176 22.38 15.17 12.66
C ILE A 176 21.57 13.97 12.16
N ALA A 177 20.99 14.07 10.97
CA ALA A 177 20.28 12.97 10.35
C ALA A 177 21.19 11.74 10.20
N ASP A 178 20.64 10.56 10.50
CA ASP A 178 21.30 9.26 10.35
C ASP A 178 22.65 9.06 11.07
N VAL A 179 23.04 9.98 11.96
CA VAL A 179 24.21 9.86 12.84
C VAL A 179 23.82 10.02 14.32
N PRO A 180 23.14 9.03 14.95
CA PRO A 180 22.65 9.12 16.32
C PRO A 180 23.70 9.50 17.38
N PRO A 181 24.94 8.98 17.36
CA PRO A 181 25.98 9.38 18.33
C PRO A 181 26.33 10.87 18.30
N GLN A 182 26.04 11.55 17.19
CA GLN A 182 26.30 12.96 16.97
C GLN A 182 25.02 13.81 17.10
N CYS A 183 24.10 13.43 17.98
CA CYS A 183 22.88 14.19 18.28
C CYS A 183 22.80 14.58 19.77
N ASP A 184 22.33 15.80 20.05
CA ASP A 184 21.91 16.23 21.40
C ASP A 184 20.52 15.72 21.77
N PHE A 185 19.66 15.58 20.77
CA PHE A 185 18.27 15.19 20.93
C PHE A 185 17.77 14.39 19.72
N TYR A 186 16.65 13.71 19.91
CA TYR A 186 15.98 12.92 18.88
C TYR A 186 14.54 13.41 18.70
N PHE A 187 14.06 13.36 17.47
CA PHE A 187 12.63 13.54 17.19
C PHE A 187 11.89 12.28 17.61
N CYS A 188 10.87 12.44 18.45
CA CYS A 188 9.98 11.35 18.84
C CYS A 188 8.94 11.08 17.75
N SER A 189 8.27 9.93 17.83
CA SER A 189 7.04 9.73 17.07
C SER A 189 5.94 10.57 17.73
N THR A 190 5.48 11.61 17.05
CA THR A 190 4.52 12.57 17.61
C THR A 190 3.14 12.43 16.98
N HIS A 191 2.10 12.52 17.79
CA HIS A 191 0.72 12.75 17.36
C HIS A 191 0.28 14.10 17.90
N ARG A 192 -0.33 14.91 17.04
CA ARG A 192 -0.86 16.21 17.40
C ARG A 192 -2.32 16.32 16.98
N ASP A 193 -3.13 16.81 17.90
CA ASP A 193 -4.52 17.23 17.66
C ASP A 193 -4.69 18.60 18.32
N GLN A 194 -4.54 19.66 17.51
CA GLN A 194 -4.48 21.05 17.97
C GLN A 194 -3.42 21.26 19.08
N SER A 195 -3.85 21.60 20.29
CA SER A 195 -3.00 21.77 21.49
C SER A 195 -2.60 20.44 22.16
N LEU A 196 -3.28 19.32 21.87
CA LEU A 196 -2.86 18.02 22.37
C LEU A 196 -1.63 17.54 21.61
N GLN A 197 -0.59 17.13 22.35
CA GLN A 197 0.59 16.50 21.79
C GLN A 197 0.91 15.24 22.57
N VAL A 198 1.15 14.14 21.85
CA VAL A 198 1.60 12.86 22.39
C VAL A 198 2.92 12.51 21.70
N ALA A 199 3.97 12.27 22.49
CA ALA A 199 5.28 11.86 21.98
C ALA A 199 5.63 10.46 22.48
N VAL A 200 6.04 9.58 21.56
CA VAL A 200 6.52 8.24 21.87
C VAL A 200 7.98 8.12 21.46
N SER A 201 8.82 7.71 22.40
CA SER A 201 10.24 7.44 22.19
C SER A 201 10.59 6.00 22.57
N THR A 202 11.45 5.37 21.77
CA THR A 202 12.08 4.09 22.07
C THR A 202 13.57 4.25 22.40
N SER A 203 14.01 5.48 22.73
CA SER A 203 15.42 5.84 22.92
C SER A 203 16.31 5.38 21.76
N GLY A 204 15.83 5.55 20.53
CA GLY A 204 16.52 5.17 19.30
C GLY A 204 16.50 3.69 18.94
N LYS A 205 16.00 2.79 19.81
CA LYS A 205 16.07 1.33 19.60
C LYS A 205 15.07 0.77 18.58
N GLY A 206 14.01 1.50 18.27
CA GLY A 206 12.98 1.03 17.34
C GLY A 206 12.05 2.13 16.85
N PRO A 207 12.43 2.88 15.80
CA PRO A 207 11.58 3.94 15.24
C PRO A 207 10.22 3.42 14.75
N LYS A 208 10.19 2.22 14.15
CA LYS A 208 8.94 1.59 13.69
C LYS A 208 8.01 1.23 14.84
N LEU A 209 8.55 0.76 15.96
CA LEU A 209 7.75 0.43 17.15
C LEU A 209 7.20 1.69 17.82
N ALA A 210 7.99 2.76 17.90
CA ALA A 210 7.52 4.06 18.37
C ALA A 210 6.29 4.53 17.57
N ASN A 211 6.34 4.39 16.24
CA ASN A 211 5.22 4.73 15.35
C ASN A 211 3.99 3.84 15.52
N LEU A 212 4.15 2.56 15.84
CA LEU A 212 3.03 1.64 16.11
C LEU A 212 2.33 2.00 17.42
N VAL A 213 3.11 2.20 18.49
CA VAL A 213 2.59 2.61 19.80
C VAL A 213 1.91 3.98 19.71
N ARG A 214 2.50 4.95 19.01
CA ARG A 214 1.89 6.27 18.78
C ARG A 214 0.56 6.16 18.03
N ARG A 215 0.45 5.29 17.02
CA ARG A 215 -0.81 5.03 16.31
C ARG A 215 -1.86 4.45 17.23
N HIS A 216 -1.50 3.40 17.97
CA HIS A 216 -2.40 2.80 18.94
C HIS A 216 -2.92 3.83 19.96
N ILE A 217 -2.06 4.69 20.51
CA ILE A 217 -2.51 5.77 21.40
C ILE A 217 -3.48 6.71 20.67
N ALA A 218 -3.11 7.20 19.49
CA ALA A 218 -3.92 8.14 18.73
C ALA A 218 -5.31 7.57 18.36
N ASP A 219 -5.37 6.30 17.97
CA ASP A 219 -6.62 5.62 17.58
C ASP A 219 -7.57 5.38 18.78
N HIS A 220 -7.05 5.44 20.01
CA HIS A 220 -7.82 5.28 21.25
C HIS A 220 -8.06 6.61 21.99
N LEU A 221 -7.63 7.74 21.44
CA LEU A 221 -7.99 9.05 22.00
C LEU A 221 -9.48 9.33 21.77
N PRO A 222 -10.19 9.93 22.75
CA PRO A 222 -11.56 10.37 22.55
C PRO A 222 -11.70 11.33 21.38
N ASN A 223 -12.84 11.28 20.69
CA ASN A 223 -13.12 12.18 19.57
C ASN A 223 -13.10 13.64 20.03
N ARG A 224 -12.56 14.53 19.19
CA ARG A 224 -12.54 16.00 19.41
C ARG A 224 -11.83 16.43 20.70
N VAL A 225 -10.87 15.64 21.17
CA VAL A 225 -10.07 15.96 22.37
C VAL A 225 -9.32 17.29 22.22
N GLY A 226 -8.78 17.60 21.02
CA GLY A 226 -8.15 18.89 20.73
C GLY A 226 -9.10 20.08 20.93
N ASP A 227 -10.30 20.00 20.33
CA ASP A 227 -11.33 21.05 20.47
C ASP A 227 -11.69 21.29 21.94
N ALA A 228 -11.89 20.23 22.72
CA ALA A 228 -12.21 20.33 24.14
C ALA A 228 -11.12 21.08 24.92
N ILE A 229 -9.84 20.78 24.65
CA ILE A 229 -8.71 21.45 25.28
C ILE A 229 -8.71 22.95 24.96
N GLU A 230 -8.96 23.32 23.69
CA GLU A 230 -9.05 24.71 23.27
C GLU A 230 -10.20 25.46 23.97
N GLN A 231 -11.40 24.88 24.00
CA GLN A 231 -12.55 25.53 24.62
C GLN A 231 -12.38 25.65 26.14
N VAL A 232 -11.85 24.63 26.82
CA VAL A 232 -11.49 24.71 28.25
C VAL A 232 -10.42 25.78 28.47
N GLY A 233 -9.46 25.92 27.55
CA GLY A 233 -8.48 27.00 27.56
C GLY A 233 -9.13 28.39 27.55
N LYS A 234 -10.08 28.63 26.63
CA LYS A 234 -10.85 29.88 26.54
C LYS A 234 -11.68 30.13 27.80
N LEU A 235 -12.37 29.11 28.29
CA LEU A 235 -13.15 29.18 29.54
C LEU A 235 -12.25 29.57 30.73
N ARG A 236 -11.04 29.00 30.82
CA ARG A 236 -10.05 29.33 31.85
C ARG A 236 -9.58 30.78 31.77
N VAL A 237 -9.38 31.32 30.56
CA VAL A 237 -9.03 32.73 30.36
C VAL A 237 -10.18 33.63 30.84
N LYS A 238 -11.43 33.31 30.50
CA LYS A 238 -12.61 34.07 30.96
C LYS A 238 -12.78 34.01 32.47
N LEU A 239 -12.62 32.83 33.08
CA LEU A 239 -12.69 32.67 34.53
C LEU A 239 -11.64 33.53 35.25
N ARG A 240 -10.41 33.63 34.70
CA ARG A 240 -9.36 34.50 35.23
C ARG A 240 -9.71 35.99 35.12
N LYS A 241 -10.41 36.40 34.05
CA LYS A 241 -10.90 37.78 33.89
C LYS A 241 -12.02 38.10 34.88
N MET A 242 -12.95 37.17 35.11
CA MET A 242 -14.09 37.36 36.01
C MET A 242 -13.70 37.37 37.49
N ALA A 243 -12.73 36.55 37.89
CA ALA A 243 -12.22 36.48 39.26
C ALA A 243 -10.69 36.67 39.25
N PRO A 244 -10.19 37.90 39.13
CA PRO A 244 -8.74 38.18 39.13
C PRO A 244 -8.13 38.00 40.53
N GLY A 245 -6.81 37.89 40.60
CA GLY A 245 -6.06 37.82 41.87
C GLY A 245 -5.55 36.42 42.24
N PRO A 246 -4.40 36.32 42.93
CA PRO A 246 -3.80 35.04 43.34
C PRO A 246 -4.58 34.33 44.46
N GLU A 247 -5.25 35.06 45.35
CA GLU A 247 -6.02 34.55 46.49
C GLU A 247 -7.20 33.65 46.09
N VAL A 248 -7.85 33.94 44.95
CA VAL A 248 -8.92 33.11 44.37
C VAL A 248 -8.39 31.98 43.47
N GLY A 249 -7.08 31.88 43.28
CA GLY A 249 -6.42 30.88 42.44
C GLY A 249 -6.77 29.43 42.77
N PRO A 250 -6.67 28.99 44.05
CA PRO A 250 -7.05 27.63 44.45
C PRO A 250 -8.51 27.33 44.13
N LYS A 251 -9.43 28.27 44.45
CA LYS A 251 -10.87 28.11 44.17
C LYS A 251 -11.14 27.96 42.67
N ARG A 252 -10.50 28.76 41.80
CA ARG A 252 -10.60 28.62 40.33
C ARG A 252 -10.10 27.25 39.85
N MET A 253 -8.98 26.78 40.38
CA MET A 253 -8.39 25.49 39.99
C MET A 253 -9.33 24.33 40.35
N THR A 254 -9.79 24.28 41.60
CA THR A 254 -10.72 23.24 42.07
C THR A 254 -12.03 23.26 41.31
N TRP A 255 -12.61 24.44 41.05
CA TRP A 255 -13.84 24.54 40.29
C TRP A 255 -13.66 24.11 38.83
N MET A 256 -12.57 24.54 38.17
CA MET A 256 -12.27 24.14 36.79
C MET A 256 -12.06 22.63 36.66
N SER A 257 -11.37 22.00 37.62
CA SER A 257 -11.23 20.53 37.66
C SER A 257 -12.59 19.84 37.71
N ARG A 258 -13.50 20.32 38.58
CA ARG A 258 -14.87 19.77 38.67
C ARG A 258 -15.68 19.95 37.39
N VAL A 259 -15.50 21.05 36.66
CA VAL A 259 -16.12 21.22 35.33
C VAL A 259 -15.57 20.19 34.34
N CYS A 260 -14.26 20.00 34.30
CA CYS A 260 -13.61 19.05 33.39
C CYS A 260 -13.93 17.58 33.73
N GLU A 261 -14.12 17.26 35.01
CA GLU A 261 -14.48 15.92 35.49
C GLU A 261 -15.99 15.63 35.33
N GLY A 262 -16.83 16.67 35.38
CA GLY A 262 -18.28 16.54 35.33
C GLY A 262 -18.88 16.50 33.93
N TRP A 263 -18.14 16.92 32.90
CA TRP A 263 -18.58 16.98 31.52
C TRP A 263 -17.83 15.97 30.66
N LYS A 264 -18.48 15.41 29.64
CA LYS A 264 -17.79 14.55 28.66
C LYS A 264 -16.89 15.39 27.76
N MET A 265 -15.84 14.77 27.23
CA MET A 265 -14.89 15.45 26.34
C MET A 265 -15.58 16.04 25.10
N GLU A 266 -16.54 15.31 24.55
CA GLU A 266 -17.34 15.73 23.39
C GLU A 266 -18.21 16.95 23.71
N ASP A 267 -18.79 17.00 24.91
CA ASP A 267 -19.60 18.14 25.37
C ASP A 267 -18.72 19.38 25.56
N LEU A 268 -17.54 19.22 26.18
CA LEU A 268 -16.56 20.30 26.36
C LEU A 268 -16.10 20.88 25.02
N ALA A 269 -15.96 20.03 23.98
CA ALA A 269 -15.63 20.45 22.62
C ALA A 269 -16.72 21.31 21.95
N THR A 270 -17.94 21.33 22.48
CA THR A 270 -19.06 22.14 21.97
C THR A 270 -19.28 23.45 22.72
N LEU A 271 -18.46 23.74 23.74
CA LEU A 271 -18.55 25.01 24.49
C LEU A 271 -18.35 26.20 23.55
N ASP A 272 -19.41 26.96 23.34
CA ASP A 272 -19.42 28.22 22.61
C ASP A 272 -19.46 29.42 23.58
N GLU A 273 -19.46 30.63 23.02
CA GLU A 273 -19.43 31.87 23.81
C GLU A 273 -20.60 31.98 24.80
N GLN A 274 -21.81 31.61 24.38
CA GLN A 274 -23.03 31.67 25.19
C GLN A 274 -23.01 30.62 26.30
N SER A 275 -22.69 29.36 25.96
CA SER A 275 -22.58 28.26 26.91
C SER A 275 -21.52 28.54 27.97
N MET A 276 -20.36 29.07 27.57
CA MET A 276 -19.30 29.45 28.52
C MET A 276 -19.78 30.52 29.51
N GLY A 277 -20.57 31.50 29.04
CA GLY A 277 -21.15 32.52 29.92
C GLY A 277 -22.00 31.90 31.02
N LEU A 278 -22.89 30.99 30.65
CA LEU A 278 -23.79 30.29 31.58
C LEU A 278 -23.05 29.35 32.53
N VAL A 279 -22.01 28.65 32.04
CA VAL A 279 -21.17 27.80 32.90
C VAL A 279 -20.48 28.65 33.98
N LEU A 280 -19.97 29.83 33.61
CA LEU A 280 -19.28 30.74 34.52
C LEU A 280 -20.18 31.33 35.62
N GLU A 281 -21.49 31.44 35.40
CA GLU A 281 -22.43 31.88 36.46
C GLU A 281 -22.31 31.03 37.72
N GLY A 282 -22.11 29.71 37.55
CA GLY A 282 -22.04 28.75 38.65
C GLY A 282 -20.82 28.96 39.55
N PHE A 283 -19.79 29.67 39.08
CA PHE A 283 -18.57 29.88 39.85
C PHE A 283 -18.80 30.66 41.15
N LYS A 284 -19.70 31.66 41.14
CA LYS A 284 -20.00 32.49 42.33
C LYS A 284 -20.46 31.61 43.49
N ASP A 285 -21.42 30.73 43.19
CA ASP A 285 -22.05 29.82 44.14
C ASP A 285 -21.31 28.48 44.29
N ASN A 286 -20.15 28.34 43.65
CA ASN A 286 -19.36 27.09 43.60
C ASN A 286 -20.15 25.87 43.07
N LYS A 287 -21.18 26.15 42.24
CA LYS A 287 -21.98 25.16 41.52
C LYS A 287 -21.32 24.87 40.17
N VAL A 288 -21.31 23.61 39.78
CA VAL A 288 -20.95 23.18 38.41
C VAL A 288 -22.25 22.73 37.78
N PHE A 289 -22.71 23.44 36.75
CA PHE A 289 -23.88 23.04 35.99
C PHE A 289 -23.55 21.82 35.13
N SER A 290 -24.48 20.89 34.97
CA SER A 290 -24.36 19.81 33.99
C SER A 290 -24.53 20.37 32.56
N PHE A 291 -24.07 19.60 31.57
CA PHE A 291 -24.30 19.94 30.16
C PHE A 291 -25.79 20.15 29.86
N GLU A 292 -26.64 19.25 30.37
CA GLU A 292 -28.10 19.30 30.19
C GLU A 292 -28.73 20.56 30.82
N GLU A 293 -28.27 20.96 32.01
CA GLU A 293 -28.72 22.21 32.65
C GLU A 293 -28.38 23.44 31.80
N ILE A 294 -27.19 23.47 31.18
CA ILE A 294 -26.76 24.57 30.30
C ILE A 294 -27.58 24.57 29.00
N GLN A 295 -27.78 23.42 28.36
CA GLN A 295 -28.61 23.34 27.15
C GLN A 295 -30.05 23.80 27.39
N THR A 296 -30.62 23.42 28.53
CA THR A 296 -31.96 23.87 28.94
C THR A 296 -32.01 25.40 29.09
N LYS A 297 -30.99 26.00 29.74
CA LYS A 297 -30.88 27.46 29.88
C LYS A 297 -30.76 28.16 28.53
N ILE A 298 -29.98 27.61 27.58
CA ILE A 298 -29.83 28.17 26.22
C ILE A 298 -31.16 28.14 25.48
N GLN A 299 -31.90 27.02 25.54
CA GLN A 299 -33.22 26.92 24.92
C GLN A 299 -34.22 27.91 25.51
N ALA A 300 -34.21 28.10 26.83
CA ALA A 300 -35.06 29.09 27.49
C ALA A 300 -34.75 30.52 27.02
N LEU A 301 -33.46 30.89 26.93
CA LEU A 301 -33.03 32.19 26.42
C LEU A 301 -33.41 32.40 24.95
N ALA A 302 -33.31 31.37 24.11
CA ALA A 302 -33.73 31.44 22.71
C ALA A 302 -35.25 31.67 22.58
N GLN A 303 -36.06 31.00 23.41
CA GLN A 303 -37.52 31.21 23.45
C GLN A 303 -37.92 32.60 23.95
N GLU A 304 -37.15 33.19 24.88
CA GLU A 304 -37.37 34.57 25.32
C GLU A 304 -36.98 35.58 24.23
N GLN A 305 -35.88 35.35 23.50
CA GLN A 305 -35.49 36.19 22.36
C GLN A 305 -36.46 36.08 21.19
N GLU A 306 -37.02 34.90 20.91
CA GLU A 306 -38.10 34.73 19.93
C GLU A 306 -39.41 35.43 20.38
N LYS A 307 -39.70 35.45 21.68
CA LYS A 307 -40.83 36.23 22.24
C LYS A 307 -40.62 37.74 22.15
N GLU A 308 -39.40 38.23 22.31
CA GLU A 308 -39.08 39.67 22.14
C GLU A 308 -39.03 40.07 20.66
N ALA A 309 -38.55 39.19 19.76
CA ALA A 309 -38.57 39.42 18.32
C ALA A 309 -39.98 39.31 17.71
N GLY A 310 -40.90 38.59 18.36
CA GLY A 310 -42.28 38.34 17.94
C GLY A 310 -43.27 39.50 18.07
N VAL A 311 -42.84 40.72 18.43
CA VAL A 311 -43.74 41.90 18.54
C VAL A 311 -43.94 42.64 17.20
N ALA A 312 -43.39 42.15 16.08
CA ALA A 312 -43.58 42.78 14.77
C ALA A 312 -43.91 41.78 13.64
N ALA A 313 -45.13 41.24 13.64
CA ALA A 313 -45.97 41.01 12.44
C ALA A 313 -47.13 40.05 12.77
N ALA A 314 -48.36 40.45 12.43
CA ALA A 314 -49.58 39.69 12.67
C ALA A 314 -49.94 38.75 11.49
N GLU A 315 -50.02 37.44 11.80
CA GLU A 315 -51.08 36.43 11.52
C GLU A 315 -51.64 36.18 10.08
N PRO A 316 -52.02 34.91 9.73
CA PRO A 316 -53.21 34.28 10.31
C PRO A 316 -53.11 32.80 10.75
N LYS A 317 -54.07 32.47 11.61
CA LYS A 317 -54.34 31.21 12.32
C LYS A 317 -54.72 30.04 11.41
N ILE A 318 -54.24 28.85 11.78
CA ILE A 318 -54.89 27.55 11.51
C ILE A 318 -54.96 26.76 12.83
N GLU A 319 -56.05 26.03 12.96
CA GLU A 319 -56.74 25.52 14.14
C GLU A 319 -56.00 24.49 15.02
N ASP A 320 -56.56 24.32 16.22
CA ASP A 320 -56.18 23.42 17.31
C ASP A 320 -55.54 22.09 16.90
N ILE A 321 -54.28 21.87 17.31
CA ILE A 321 -53.70 20.52 17.45
C ILE A 321 -53.06 20.40 18.82
N ALA A 322 -53.52 19.38 19.55
CA ALA A 322 -53.17 18.99 20.90
C ALA A 322 -51.68 19.12 21.27
N LEU A 323 -51.46 19.45 22.55
CA LEU A 323 -50.19 19.39 23.29
C LEU A 323 -49.30 18.21 22.80
N LYS A 324 -48.25 18.51 22.03
CA LYS A 324 -47.23 17.51 21.67
C LYS A 324 -46.22 17.41 22.80
N GLU A 325 -46.18 16.23 23.42
CA GLU A 325 -45.07 15.73 24.24
C GLU A 325 -43.72 16.09 23.59
N ALA A 326 -42.69 16.36 24.41
CA ALA A 326 -41.31 16.52 23.94
C ALA A 326 -40.98 15.42 22.92
N PRO A 327 -40.32 15.73 21.78
CA PRO A 327 -40.15 14.74 20.72
C PRO A 327 -39.41 13.53 21.31
N LYS A 328 -40.12 12.41 21.43
CA LYS A 328 -39.50 11.11 21.73
C LYS A 328 -38.34 10.97 20.77
N ARG A 329 -37.12 10.77 21.29
CA ARG A 329 -35.95 10.51 20.45
C ARG A 329 -36.33 9.41 19.47
N THR A 330 -36.42 9.78 18.19
CA THR A 330 -36.68 8.81 17.13
C THR A 330 -35.44 7.93 17.04
N GLY A 331 -35.61 6.62 17.24
CA GLY A 331 -34.49 5.68 17.13
C GLY A 331 -33.82 5.79 15.76
N ARG A 332 -32.52 5.52 15.73
CA ARG A 332 -31.69 5.64 14.52
C ARG A 332 -31.37 4.25 14.00
N LEU A 333 -31.70 3.99 12.74
CA LEU A 333 -31.34 2.74 12.07
C LEU A 333 -30.08 2.91 11.24
N ILE A 334 -29.16 1.95 11.34
CA ILE A 334 -27.95 1.91 10.54
C ILE A 334 -27.77 0.50 9.97
N LEU A 335 -27.81 0.35 8.66
CA LEU A 335 -27.46 -0.89 7.97
C LEU A 335 -25.95 -0.92 7.73
N VAL A 336 -25.25 -1.91 8.30
CA VAL A 336 -23.79 -1.98 8.26
C VAL A 336 -23.34 -3.28 7.60
N GLY A 337 -22.48 -3.17 6.59
CA GLY A 337 -21.78 -4.32 6.01
C GLY A 337 -20.61 -4.78 6.90
N ALA A 338 -20.65 -6.05 7.30
CA ALA A 338 -19.64 -6.68 8.17
C ALA A 338 -18.36 -7.11 7.43
N GLY A 339 -18.36 -7.10 6.09
CA GLY A 339 -17.28 -7.72 5.32
C GLY A 339 -17.43 -9.25 5.21
N PRO A 340 -16.43 -9.96 4.64
CA PRO A 340 -16.53 -11.40 4.40
C PRO A 340 -16.45 -12.25 5.68
N GLY A 341 -15.75 -11.76 6.71
CA GLY A 341 -15.62 -12.45 8.00
C GLY A 341 -14.51 -11.91 8.90
N ASP A 342 -13.36 -11.51 8.33
CA ASP A 342 -12.23 -10.94 9.07
C ASP A 342 -12.57 -9.55 9.66
N PRO A 343 -12.43 -9.34 10.98
CA PRO A 343 -12.57 -8.02 11.61
C PRO A 343 -11.71 -6.91 11.00
N GLU A 344 -10.52 -7.23 10.46
CA GLU A 344 -9.65 -6.24 9.80
C GLU A 344 -10.22 -5.74 8.46
N LEU A 345 -11.21 -6.45 7.89
CA LEU A 345 -11.92 -6.04 6.67
C LEU A 345 -13.19 -5.21 6.95
N LEU A 346 -13.49 -4.91 8.22
CA LEU A 346 -14.48 -3.89 8.56
C LEU A 346 -14.01 -2.52 8.08
N THR A 347 -14.94 -1.74 7.53
CA THR A 347 -14.65 -0.33 7.30
C THR A 347 -14.48 0.39 8.64
N ARG A 348 -13.63 1.41 8.70
CA ARG A 348 -13.45 2.22 9.92
C ARG A 348 -14.77 2.78 10.46
N LYS A 349 -15.70 3.10 9.55
CA LYS A 349 -17.05 3.56 9.89
C LYS A 349 -17.91 2.44 10.49
N ALA A 350 -17.87 1.24 9.91
CA ALA A 350 -18.57 0.07 10.44
C ALA A 350 -18.10 -0.29 11.85
N ALA A 351 -16.79 -0.39 12.07
CA ALA A 351 -16.22 -0.72 13.38
C ALA A 351 -16.62 0.30 14.47
N ARG A 352 -16.54 1.60 14.14
CA ARG A 352 -16.97 2.67 15.07
C ARG A 352 -18.46 2.59 15.40
N LEU A 353 -19.32 2.44 14.40
CA LEU A 353 -20.78 2.40 14.62
C LEU A 353 -21.23 1.13 15.34
N LEU A 354 -20.53 0.01 15.13
CA LEU A 354 -20.78 -1.23 15.85
C LEU A 354 -20.47 -1.08 17.34
N ALA A 355 -19.37 -0.38 17.68
CA ALA A 355 -18.98 -0.09 19.06
C ALA A 355 -19.90 0.95 19.75
N GLU A 356 -20.51 1.85 18.99
CA GLU A 356 -21.42 2.91 19.48
C GLU A 356 -22.89 2.46 19.58
N ALA A 357 -23.27 1.30 19.02
CA ALA A 357 -24.66 0.87 18.92
C ALA A 357 -25.27 0.47 20.27
N ASP A 358 -26.53 0.85 20.50
CA ASP A 358 -27.32 0.39 21.65
C ASP A 358 -27.84 -1.04 21.44
N LEU A 359 -28.21 -1.37 20.20
CA LEU A 359 -28.69 -2.69 19.77
C LEU A 359 -28.05 -3.07 18.43
N VAL A 360 -27.45 -4.25 18.38
CA VAL A 360 -26.93 -4.88 17.16
C VAL A 360 -27.79 -6.07 16.79
N VAL A 361 -28.36 -6.06 15.58
CA VAL A 361 -29.14 -7.16 15.01
C VAL A 361 -28.35 -7.76 13.85
N ALA A 362 -27.77 -8.94 14.06
CA ALA A 362 -26.80 -9.56 13.16
C ALA A 362 -27.35 -10.80 12.43
N ASP A 363 -26.93 -10.99 11.18
CA ASP A 363 -27.10 -12.25 10.46
C ASP A 363 -26.32 -13.39 11.11
N ARG A 364 -26.82 -14.62 10.94
CA ARG A 364 -26.19 -15.80 11.55
C ARG A 364 -24.81 -16.13 10.97
N LEU A 365 -24.57 -15.75 9.71
CA LEU A 365 -23.35 -16.07 8.96
C LEU A 365 -22.16 -15.17 9.35
N ILE A 366 -22.39 -14.11 10.12
CA ILE A 366 -21.32 -13.21 10.57
C ILE A 366 -20.52 -13.92 11.67
N PRO A 367 -19.18 -13.99 11.58
CA PRO A 367 -18.34 -14.57 12.62
C PRO A 367 -18.48 -13.84 13.96
N MET A 368 -18.34 -14.59 15.06
CA MET A 368 -18.43 -14.01 16.41
C MET A 368 -17.36 -12.95 16.65
N GLU A 369 -16.17 -13.10 16.07
CA GLU A 369 -15.08 -12.11 16.18
C GLU A 369 -15.49 -10.71 15.72
N VAL A 370 -16.40 -10.60 14.76
CA VAL A 370 -16.97 -9.32 14.32
C VAL A 370 -18.08 -8.87 15.28
N VAL A 371 -18.95 -9.78 15.68
CA VAL A 371 -20.08 -9.49 16.57
C VAL A 371 -19.59 -9.04 17.97
N ASP A 372 -18.49 -9.60 18.46
CA ASP A 372 -17.88 -9.31 19.76
C ASP A 372 -17.30 -7.89 19.86
N LEU A 373 -17.20 -7.16 18.74
CA LEU A 373 -16.85 -5.74 18.72
C LEU A 373 -18.02 -4.83 19.15
N ALA A 374 -19.23 -5.37 19.23
CA ALA A 374 -20.39 -4.64 19.72
C ALA A 374 -20.33 -4.45 21.23
N HIS A 375 -20.53 -3.22 21.70
CA HIS A 375 -20.63 -2.93 23.14
C HIS A 375 -22.07 -2.99 23.68
N GLY A 376 -23.07 -2.84 22.80
CA GLY A 376 -24.49 -2.82 23.15
C GLY A 376 -25.16 -4.21 23.22
N GLN A 377 -26.49 -4.22 23.27
CA GLN A 377 -27.26 -5.46 23.22
C GLN A 377 -27.08 -6.13 21.85
N VAL A 378 -26.81 -7.43 21.82
CA VAL A 378 -26.67 -8.18 20.56
C VAL A 378 -27.82 -9.17 20.41
N ARG A 379 -28.43 -9.21 19.22
CA ARG A 379 -29.36 -10.26 18.78
C ARG A 379 -28.87 -10.85 17.47
N ILE A 380 -28.71 -12.17 17.43
CA ILE A 380 -28.24 -12.91 16.25
C ILE A 380 -29.40 -13.70 15.68
N ALA A 381 -29.52 -13.72 14.35
CA ALA A 381 -30.55 -14.48 13.66
C ALA A 381 -30.59 -15.97 14.11
N PRO A 382 -31.78 -16.53 14.38
CA PRO A 382 -31.92 -17.91 14.85
C PRO A 382 -31.51 -18.93 13.78
N LYS A 383 -31.10 -20.12 14.21
CA LYS A 383 -30.75 -21.21 13.29
C LYS A 383 -32.04 -21.76 12.66
N LYS A 384 -32.06 -21.89 11.33
CA LYS A 384 -33.17 -22.55 10.61
C LYS A 384 -33.28 -24.00 11.11
N ARG A 385 -34.44 -24.39 11.66
CA ARG A 385 -34.72 -25.79 12.05
C ARG A 385 -34.99 -26.59 10.77
N THR A 386 -34.09 -27.51 10.41
CA THR A 386 -34.39 -28.52 9.40
C THR A 386 -35.29 -29.57 10.06
N VAL A 387 -36.59 -29.57 9.75
CA VAL A 387 -37.46 -30.70 10.11
C VAL A 387 -37.03 -31.87 9.23
N ILE A 388 -36.17 -32.73 9.76
CA ILE A 388 -35.91 -34.04 9.16
C ILE A 388 -37.12 -34.90 9.56
N ALA A 389 -37.98 -35.21 8.59
CA ALA A 389 -39.10 -36.11 8.80
C ALA A 389 -38.59 -37.55 8.95
N THR A 390 -38.06 -37.92 10.12
CA THR A 390 -37.90 -39.31 10.53
C THR A 390 -37.95 -39.42 12.05
N GLU A 391 -38.90 -40.24 12.50
CA GLU A 391 -39.06 -40.85 13.82
C GLU A 391 -39.61 -39.97 14.95
N ILE A 392 -40.94 -40.05 15.07
CA ILE A 392 -41.68 -39.95 16.33
C ILE A 392 -41.06 -40.97 17.30
N THR A 393 -40.42 -40.48 18.36
CA THR A 393 -40.35 -41.22 19.62
C THR A 393 -40.85 -40.29 20.72
N GLU A 394 -41.93 -40.74 21.37
CA GLU A 394 -42.57 -40.09 22.50
C GLU A 394 -41.62 -40.05 23.69
N THR A 395 -41.27 -38.86 24.20
CA THR A 395 -41.09 -38.66 25.65
C THR A 395 -41.09 -37.18 26.04
N THR A 396 -42.18 -36.79 26.72
CA THR A 396 -42.33 -35.80 27.79
C THR A 396 -41.27 -34.70 28.00
N VAL A 397 -41.63 -33.45 27.67
CA VAL A 397 -41.27 -32.25 28.47
C VAL A 397 -42.48 -31.29 28.48
N THR A 398 -42.71 -30.69 29.65
CA THR A 398 -43.84 -29.87 30.11
C THR A 398 -44.09 -28.56 29.33
N PRO A 399 -45.35 -28.09 29.22
CA PRO A 399 -45.71 -26.87 28.51
C PRO A 399 -45.69 -25.64 29.43
N ASP A 400 -44.64 -24.84 29.36
CA ASP A 400 -44.67 -23.45 29.87
C ASP A 400 -43.67 -22.59 29.09
N SER A 401 -44.11 -22.09 27.94
CA SER A 401 -43.68 -20.82 27.33
C SER A 401 -44.38 -20.67 25.97
N ALA A 402 -45.58 -20.12 25.99
CA ALA A 402 -46.26 -19.64 24.80
C ALA A 402 -45.46 -18.48 24.18
N SER A 403 -44.67 -18.77 23.15
CA SER A 403 -44.50 -17.95 21.92
C SER A 403 -43.30 -18.39 21.04
N GLU A 404 -42.92 -19.67 21.01
CA GLU A 404 -42.04 -20.15 19.95
C GLU A 404 -42.84 -20.38 18.65
N ARG A 405 -43.02 -19.32 17.84
CA ARG A 405 -43.40 -19.50 16.43
C ARG A 405 -42.33 -20.39 15.79
N SER A 406 -42.76 -21.50 15.19
CA SER A 406 -41.93 -22.35 14.33
C SER A 406 -41.43 -21.53 13.14
N LEU A 407 -40.26 -20.91 13.27
CA LEU A 407 -39.57 -20.20 12.18
C LEU A 407 -39.04 -21.24 11.20
N SER A 408 -39.71 -21.38 10.05
CA SER A 408 -39.47 -22.45 9.08
C SER A 408 -38.88 -21.94 7.76
N SER A 409 -39.17 -20.67 7.43
CA SER A 409 -38.77 -20.04 6.18
C SER A 409 -37.69 -18.97 6.39
N SER A 410 -36.99 -18.59 5.30
CA SER A 410 -36.01 -17.50 5.34
C SER A 410 -36.68 -16.13 5.49
N ASP A 411 -37.94 -16.00 5.07
CA ASP A 411 -38.72 -14.78 5.24
C ASP A 411 -39.20 -14.63 6.70
N ASP A 412 -39.55 -15.72 7.38
CA ASP A 412 -39.91 -15.68 8.81
C ASP A 412 -38.74 -15.14 9.66
N ILE A 413 -37.50 -15.53 9.32
CA ILE A 413 -36.29 -15.03 10.00
C ILE A 413 -36.09 -13.55 9.70
N GLN A 414 -36.29 -13.12 8.45
CA GLN A 414 -36.17 -11.72 8.06
C GLN A 414 -37.19 -10.85 8.80
N ASP A 415 -38.45 -11.29 8.90
CA ASP A 415 -39.51 -10.61 9.65
C ASP A 415 -39.15 -10.49 11.13
N GLN A 416 -38.56 -11.54 11.71
CA GLN A 416 -38.12 -11.50 13.11
C GLN A 416 -36.99 -10.49 13.35
N LEU A 417 -36.02 -10.41 12.44
CA LEU A 417 -34.93 -9.41 12.50
C LEU A 417 -35.48 -8.00 12.35
N ASN A 418 -36.40 -7.81 11.41
CA ASN A 418 -37.09 -6.56 11.18
C ASN A 418 -37.87 -6.10 12.44
N GLU A 419 -38.58 -7.01 13.10
CA GLU A 419 -39.32 -6.72 14.33
C GLU A 419 -38.38 -6.33 15.48
N TRP A 420 -37.24 -7.02 15.65
CA TRP A 420 -36.25 -6.64 16.67
C TRP A 420 -35.68 -5.25 16.43
N CYS A 421 -35.39 -4.90 15.17
CA CYS A 421 -34.97 -3.56 14.80
C CYS A 421 -36.07 -2.54 15.11
N LEU A 422 -37.32 -2.78 14.68
CA LEU A 422 -38.45 -1.88 14.93
C LEU A 422 -38.69 -1.65 16.42
N GLN A 423 -38.59 -2.71 17.23
CA GLN A 423 -38.72 -2.59 18.67
C GLN A 423 -37.65 -1.64 19.23
N GLY A 424 -36.37 -1.85 18.88
CA GLY A 424 -35.29 -0.97 19.33
C GLY A 424 -35.47 0.49 18.86
N LEU A 425 -35.92 0.67 17.62
CA LEU A 425 -36.15 2.00 17.04
C LEU A 425 -37.31 2.73 17.74
N ARG A 426 -38.40 2.03 18.06
CA ARG A 426 -39.54 2.56 18.83
C ARG A 426 -39.15 2.90 20.28
N GLU A 427 -38.17 2.19 20.84
CA GLU A 427 -37.56 2.48 22.14
C GLU A 427 -36.55 3.66 22.09
N GLY A 428 -36.30 4.24 20.91
CA GLY A 428 -35.39 5.37 20.74
C GLY A 428 -33.90 5.00 20.68
N LYS A 429 -33.57 3.71 20.47
CA LYS A 429 -32.19 3.20 20.41
C LYS A 429 -31.52 3.50 19.07
N THR A 430 -30.19 3.54 19.09
CA THR A 430 -29.34 3.40 17.90
C THR A 430 -29.22 1.92 17.57
N VAL A 431 -29.89 1.49 16.50
CA VAL A 431 -29.93 0.11 16.04
C VAL A 431 -28.98 -0.07 14.86
N VAL A 432 -27.98 -0.93 15.03
CA VAL A 432 -27.12 -1.41 13.93
C VAL A 432 -27.66 -2.74 13.43
N ARG A 433 -28.13 -2.75 12.19
CA ARG A 433 -28.47 -3.95 11.45
C ARG A 433 -27.22 -4.43 10.71
N LEU A 434 -26.53 -5.40 11.30
CA LEU A 434 -25.25 -5.91 10.80
C LEU A 434 -25.49 -7.05 9.80
N LYS A 435 -25.02 -6.86 8.57
CA LYS A 435 -25.24 -7.77 7.44
C LYS A 435 -23.92 -8.32 6.92
N GLN A 436 -23.87 -9.60 6.56
CA GLN A 436 -22.64 -10.18 6.02
C GLN A 436 -22.29 -9.55 4.66
N GLY A 437 -21.00 -9.30 4.41
CA GLY A 437 -20.53 -8.71 3.16
C GLY A 437 -20.96 -7.25 3.03
N ASP A 438 -21.60 -6.92 1.90
CA ASP A 438 -22.15 -5.60 1.62
C ASP A 438 -23.69 -5.62 1.70
N PRO A 439 -24.36 -4.60 2.30
CA PRO A 439 -25.81 -4.57 2.42
C PRO A 439 -26.59 -4.65 1.11
N TYR A 440 -26.03 -4.13 0.01
CA TYR A 440 -26.71 -3.97 -1.28
C TYR A 440 -26.31 -4.99 -2.34
N ILE A 441 -25.22 -5.74 -2.15
CA ILE A 441 -24.85 -6.85 -3.03
C ILE A 441 -25.45 -8.15 -2.50
N PHE A 442 -26.64 -8.52 -3.02
CA PHE A 442 -27.40 -9.72 -2.63
C PHE A 442 -27.73 -9.84 -1.12
N GLY A 443 -27.61 -8.74 -0.36
CA GLY A 443 -27.89 -8.69 1.07
C GLY A 443 -29.34 -8.37 1.43
N ARG A 444 -30.24 -8.08 0.48
CA ARG A 444 -31.62 -7.58 0.72
C ARG A 444 -31.70 -6.22 1.45
N GLY A 445 -30.63 -5.42 1.49
CA GLY A 445 -30.61 -4.16 2.24
C GLY A 445 -31.67 -3.14 1.77
N ALA A 446 -31.97 -3.09 0.47
CA ALA A 446 -33.01 -2.21 -0.06
C ALA A 446 -34.43 -2.60 0.41
N GLU A 447 -34.71 -3.91 0.52
CA GLU A 447 -36.00 -4.41 1.04
C GLU A 447 -36.18 -4.00 2.51
N GLU A 448 -35.13 -4.17 3.32
CA GLU A 448 -35.14 -3.75 4.73
C GLU A 448 -35.39 -2.24 4.84
N ILE A 449 -34.74 -1.41 4.02
CA ILE A 449 -34.92 0.05 4.05
C ILE A 449 -36.35 0.45 3.68
N LEU A 450 -36.91 -0.14 2.62
CA LEU A 450 -38.30 0.13 2.24
C LEU A 450 -39.26 -0.25 3.37
N TYR A 451 -39.05 -1.42 4.00
CA TYR A 451 -39.81 -1.86 5.14
C TYR A 451 -39.73 -0.85 6.32
N PHE A 452 -38.54 -0.38 6.69
CA PHE A 452 -38.42 0.58 7.80
C PHE A 452 -39.00 1.95 7.45
N ARG A 453 -38.91 2.39 6.19
CA ARG A 453 -39.51 3.64 5.71
C ARG A 453 -41.03 3.62 5.79
N GLU A 454 -41.67 2.49 5.45
CA GLU A 454 -43.11 2.30 5.66
C GLU A 454 -43.50 2.41 7.14
N HIS A 455 -42.58 2.14 8.05
CA HIS A 455 -42.75 2.27 9.50
C HIS A 455 -42.22 3.58 10.08
N GLY A 456 -41.85 4.56 9.23
CA GLY A 456 -41.45 5.90 9.65
C GLY A 456 -39.98 6.06 10.06
N PHE A 457 -39.11 5.07 9.77
CA PHE A 457 -37.67 5.14 10.05
C PHE A 457 -36.87 5.05 8.76
N ASP A 458 -35.91 5.96 8.56
CA ASP A 458 -34.93 5.83 7.48
C ASP A 458 -33.62 5.25 8.01
N ALA A 459 -32.85 4.60 7.14
CA ALA A 459 -31.59 3.97 7.51
C ALA A 459 -30.40 4.69 6.90
N GLU A 460 -29.34 4.87 7.69
CA GLU A 460 -28.02 5.13 7.14
C GLU A 460 -27.40 3.80 6.67
N VAL A 461 -26.85 3.77 5.45
CA VAL A 461 -26.18 2.57 4.93
C VAL A 461 -24.67 2.77 4.93
N VAL A 462 -23.96 1.81 5.52
CA VAL A 462 -22.51 1.74 5.56
C VAL A 462 -22.06 0.56 4.72
N PRO A 463 -21.30 0.78 3.64
CA PRO A 463 -20.85 -0.29 2.77
C PRO A 463 -19.91 -1.24 3.51
N GLY A 464 -19.91 -2.49 3.08
CA GLY A 464 -18.96 -3.50 3.53
C GLY A 464 -18.16 -4.06 2.38
N VAL A 465 -17.04 -4.71 2.68
CA VAL A 465 -16.27 -5.42 1.64
C VAL A 465 -17.06 -6.67 1.24
N SER A 466 -17.63 -6.67 0.03
CA SER A 466 -18.42 -7.80 -0.47
C SER A 466 -17.57 -9.05 -0.68
N SER A 467 -18.09 -10.21 -0.27
CA SER A 467 -17.46 -11.52 -0.54
C SER A 467 -17.27 -11.78 -2.03
N ALA A 468 -18.08 -11.15 -2.89
CA ALA A 468 -17.91 -11.23 -4.34
C ALA A 468 -16.55 -10.69 -4.82
N LEU A 469 -15.96 -9.74 -4.09
CA LEU A 469 -14.67 -9.12 -4.42
C LEU A 469 -13.54 -9.67 -3.55
N SER A 470 -13.80 -9.89 -2.26
CA SER A 470 -12.77 -10.31 -1.32
C SER A 470 -12.48 -11.81 -1.35
N ALA A 471 -13.46 -12.68 -1.62
CA ALA A 471 -13.21 -14.12 -1.70
C ALA A 471 -12.23 -14.49 -2.84
N PRO A 472 -12.36 -13.94 -4.07
CA PRO A 472 -11.33 -14.10 -5.09
C PRO A 472 -9.94 -13.65 -4.61
N LEU A 473 -9.84 -12.51 -3.93
CA LEU A 473 -8.57 -11.99 -3.41
C LEU A 473 -7.91 -12.95 -2.39
N ALA A 474 -8.69 -13.52 -1.48
CA ALA A 474 -8.23 -14.54 -0.52
C ALA A 474 -7.61 -15.75 -1.24
N ALA A 475 -8.25 -16.17 -2.33
CA ALA A 475 -7.78 -17.23 -3.20
C ALA A 475 -6.67 -16.80 -4.18
N GLY A 476 -6.17 -15.56 -4.13
CA GLY A 476 -5.21 -15.05 -5.11
C GLY A 476 -5.77 -15.00 -6.54
N VAL A 477 -7.08 -14.91 -6.72
CA VAL A 477 -7.75 -14.80 -8.02
C VAL A 477 -8.06 -13.32 -8.32
N PRO A 478 -7.42 -12.73 -9.34
CA PRO A 478 -7.84 -11.43 -9.81
C PRO A 478 -9.18 -11.57 -10.56
N LEU A 479 -10.15 -10.69 -10.30
CA LEU A 479 -11.42 -10.70 -11.04
C LEU A 479 -11.31 -10.10 -12.44
N THR A 480 -10.33 -9.20 -12.61
CA THR A 480 -9.99 -8.59 -13.90
C THR A 480 -8.51 -8.76 -14.16
N HIS A 481 -8.16 -8.92 -15.42
CA HIS A 481 -6.77 -8.95 -15.86
C HIS A 481 -6.72 -8.50 -17.31
N ARG A 482 -5.77 -7.61 -17.63
CA ARG A 482 -5.63 -7.08 -18.99
C ARG A 482 -5.42 -8.23 -19.97
N GLY A 483 -6.22 -8.27 -21.03
CA GLY A 483 -6.15 -9.33 -22.05
C GLY A 483 -6.81 -10.65 -21.68
N VAL A 484 -7.28 -10.85 -20.43
CA VAL A 484 -7.95 -12.09 -20.00
C VAL A 484 -9.38 -11.85 -19.52
N ALA A 485 -9.60 -10.84 -18.67
CA ALA A 485 -10.94 -10.47 -18.23
C ALA A 485 -11.07 -8.96 -18.04
N ASP A 486 -11.94 -8.32 -18.83
CA ASP A 486 -12.28 -6.90 -18.73
C ASP A 486 -13.71 -6.66 -18.19
N GLN A 487 -14.46 -7.75 -17.95
CA GLN A 487 -15.80 -7.72 -17.38
C GLN A 487 -15.89 -8.62 -16.15
N VAL A 488 -16.57 -8.10 -15.11
CA VAL A 488 -16.95 -8.88 -13.92
C VAL A 488 -18.47 -8.85 -13.81
N VAL A 489 -19.09 -10.02 -13.73
CA VAL A 489 -20.52 -10.16 -13.48
C VAL A 489 -20.71 -10.85 -12.14
N ILE A 490 -21.36 -10.18 -11.19
CA ILE A 490 -21.74 -10.79 -9.91
C ILE A 490 -23.19 -11.24 -10.01
N THR A 491 -23.43 -12.53 -9.73
CA THR A 491 -24.77 -13.14 -9.77
C THR A 491 -25.02 -14.00 -8.54
N THR A 492 -26.26 -14.45 -8.36
CA THR A 492 -26.70 -15.36 -7.31
C THR A 492 -27.16 -16.68 -7.92
N ALA A 493 -26.95 -17.79 -7.22
CA ALA A 493 -27.59 -19.06 -7.57
C ALA A 493 -28.97 -19.25 -6.92
N GLN A 494 -29.39 -18.32 -6.04
CA GLN A 494 -30.67 -18.34 -5.35
C GLN A 494 -31.42 -17.03 -5.60
N ALA A 495 -32.32 -17.04 -6.57
CA ALA A 495 -33.33 -16.00 -6.74
C ALA A 495 -34.48 -16.18 -5.75
N LYS A 496 -35.48 -15.28 -5.80
CA LYS A 496 -36.72 -15.40 -5.03
C LYS A 496 -37.36 -16.79 -5.27
N GLY A 497 -37.64 -17.53 -4.20
CA GLY A 497 -38.16 -18.90 -4.27
C GLY A 497 -37.08 -20.00 -4.34
N GLY A 498 -35.79 -19.66 -4.24
CA GLY A 498 -34.70 -20.64 -4.21
C GLY A 498 -34.36 -21.27 -5.57
N VAL A 499 -34.86 -20.68 -6.65
CA VAL A 499 -34.60 -21.11 -8.03
C VAL A 499 -33.36 -20.41 -8.59
N LEU A 500 -32.73 -21.04 -9.57
CA LEU A 500 -31.63 -20.44 -10.33
C LEU A 500 -32.19 -19.29 -11.20
N PRO A 501 -31.58 -18.09 -11.21
CA PRO A 501 -32.01 -17.01 -12.10
C PRO A 501 -32.00 -17.41 -13.59
N ASP A 502 -32.99 -16.93 -14.36
CA ASP A 502 -33.06 -17.21 -15.80
C ASP A 502 -32.05 -16.41 -16.64
N ASN A 503 -31.43 -15.40 -16.06
CA ASN A 503 -30.58 -14.42 -16.73
C ASN A 503 -29.08 -14.65 -16.49
N PHE A 504 -28.63 -15.91 -16.34
CA PHE A 504 -27.20 -16.20 -16.35
C PHE A 504 -26.54 -15.63 -17.62
N PRO A 505 -25.34 -15.03 -17.50
CA PRO A 505 -24.69 -14.38 -18.63
C PRO A 505 -24.34 -15.42 -19.70
N THR A 506 -24.47 -15.06 -20.98
CA THR A 506 -23.90 -15.82 -22.09
C THR A 506 -22.38 -15.88 -21.99
N TYR A 507 -21.76 -16.86 -22.63
CA TYR A 507 -20.30 -16.99 -22.63
C TYR A 507 -19.64 -15.81 -23.34
N ASP A 508 -18.64 -15.26 -22.67
CA ASP A 508 -17.66 -14.32 -23.21
C ASP A 508 -16.32 -14.71 -22.60
N ALA A 509 -15.31 -14.95 -23.43
CA ALA A 509 -13.98 -15.35 -22.97
C ALA A 509 -13.32 -14.29 -22.07
N LYS A 510 -13.75 -13.02 -22.16
CA LYS A 510 -13.22 -11.89 -21.37
C LYS A 510 -14.02 -11.59 -20.11
N ARG A 511 -14.91 -12.50 -19.69
CA ARG A 511 -15.80 -12.31 -18.54
C ARG A 511 -15.45 -13.24 -17.40
N THR A 512 -15.30 -12.65 -16.21
CA THR A 512 -15.30 -13.39 -14.94
C THR A 512 -16.69 -13.29 -14.32
N VAL A 513 -17.27 -14.43 -13.96
CA VAL A 513 -18.57 -14.51 -13.29
C VAL A 513 -18.37 -14.96 -11.86
N VAL A 514 -18.83 -14.15 -10.91
CA VAL A 514 -18.82 -14.48 -9.49
C VAL A 514 -20.22 -14.90 -9.08
N VAL A 515 -20.40 -16.16 -8.69
CA VAL A 515 -21.67 -16.73 -8.27
C VAL A 515 -21.71 -16.85 -6.75
N LEU A 516 -22.62 -16.12 -6.11
CA LEU A 516 -22.92 -16.24 -4.68
C LEU A 516 -23.98 -17.31 -4.43
N MET A 517 -23.96 -17.91 -3.24
CA MET A 517 -24.96 -18.90 -2.78
C MET A 517 -25.05 -20.18 -3.66
N GLY A 518 -23.94 -20.57 -4.29
CA GLY A 518 -23.90 -21.62 -5.31
C GLY A 518 -23.86 -23.07 -4.84
N VAL A 519 -23.45 -23.35 -3.59
CA VAL A 519 -23.15 -24.72 -3.11
C VAL A 519 -24.27 -25.73 -3.39
N GLY A 520 -25.50 -25.42 -2.97
CA GLY A 520 -26.65 -26.32 -3.15
C GLY A 520 -27.17 -26.42 -4.58
N LYS A 521 -26.60 -25.65 -5.52
CA LYS A 521 -27.04 -25.52 -6.92
C LYS A 521 -25.90 -25.77 -7.91
N ALA A 522 -24.78 -26.34 -7.45
CA ALA A 522 -23.57 -26.55 -8.25
C ALA A 522 -23.83 -27.31 -9.56
N GLN A 523 -24.67 -28.34 -9.52
CA GLN A 523 -25.07 -29.10 -10.72
C GLN A 523 -25.93 -28.26 -11.67
N GLU A 524 -26.98 -27.62 -11.17
CA GLU A 524 -27.86 -26.76 -11.98
C GLU A 524 -27.09 -25.59 -12.62
N ILE A 525 -26.12 -24.99 -11.92
CA ILE A 525 -25.24 -23.93 -12.45
C ILE A 525 -24.41 -24.48 -13.63
N SER A 526 -23.76 -25.62 -13.42
CA SER A 526 -22.90 -26.27 -14.42
C SER A 526 -23.69 -26.61 -15.69
N GLU A 527 -24.87 -27.21 -15.54
CA GLU A 527 -25.75 -27.60 -16.64
C GLU A 527 -26.29 -26.35 -17.37
N ARG A 528 -26.86 -25.38 -16.63
CA ARG A 528 -27.45 -24.17 -17.22
C ARG A 528 -26.44 -23.37 -18.02
N MET A 529 -25.23 -23.14 -17.48
CA MET A 529 -24.20 -22.36 -18.18
C MET A 529 -23.71 -23.06 -19.46
N GLN A 530 -23.69 -24.40 -19.49
CA GLN A 530 -23.31 -25.19 -20.66
C GLN A 530 -24.43 -25.39 -21.70
N GLU A 531 -25.69 -25.05 -21.38
CA GLU A 531 -26.79 -25.08 -22.37
C GLU A 531 -26.40 -24.29 -23.63
N ALA A 532 -26.81 -24.79 -24.81
CA ALA A 532 -26.44 -24.20 -26.10
C ALA A 532 -26.79 -22.70 -26.23
N LYS A 533 -27.78 -22.22 -25.47
CA LYS A 533 -28.18 -20.81 -25.42
C LYS A 533 -27.16 -19.93 -24.70
N LEU A 534 -26.50 -20.44 -23.66
CA LEU A 534 -25.50 -19.70 -22.89
C LEU A 534 -24.07 -20.00 -23.36
N GLY A 535 -23.80 -21.23 -23.80
CA GLY A 535 -22.63 -21.60 -24.59
C GLY A 535 -21.29 -21.62 -23.86
N TRP A 536 -21.27 -21.81 -22.53
CA TRP A 536 -20.02 -21.88 -21.78
C TRP A 536 -19.26 -23.19 -22.04
N PRO A 537 -17.94 -23.13 -22.31
CA PRO A 537 -17.12 -24.33 -22.43
C PRO A 537 -17.01 -25.10 -21.10
N ALA A 538 -16.98 -26.43 -21.21
CA ALA A 538 -16.89 -27.36 -20.08
C ALA A 538 -15.61 -27.20 -19.24
N ASP A 539 -14.52 -26.79 -19.88
CA ASP A 539 -13.18 -26.68 -19.32
C ASP A 539 -12.88 -25.31 -18.67
N VAL A 540 -13.83 -24.36 -18.73
CA VAL A 540 -13.66 -23.05 -18.08
C VAL A 540 -13.35 -23.25 -16.60
N PRO A 541 -12.27 -22.63 -16.08
CA PRO A 541 -11.88 -22.81 -14.69
C PRO A 541 -12.91 -22.22 -13.72
N VAL A 542 -13.12 -22.92 -12.62
CA VAL A 542 -13.96 -22.51 -11.51
C VAL A 542 -13.16 -22.60 -10.22
N VAL A 543 -13.03 -21.49 -9.52
CA VAL A 543 -12.41 -21.44 -8.19
C VAL A 543 -13.49 -21.28 -7.14
N ILE A 544 -13.55 -22.21 -6.20
CA ILE A 544 -14.51 -22.21 -5.09
C ILE A 544 -13.79 -21.75 -3.84
N VAL A 545 -14.23 -20.64 -3.26
CA VAL A 545 -13.64 -20.07 -2.04
C VAL A 545 -14.66 -20.17 -0.91
N GLU A 546 -14.36 -21.01 0.07
CA GLU A 546 -15.15 -21.26 1.26
C GLU A 546 -14.59 -20.47 2.44
N ASN A 547 -15.46 -19.83 3.23
CA ASN A 547 -15.08 -19.07 4.43
C ASN A 547 -13.92 -18.07 4.21
N ALA A 548 -13.99 -17.29 3.12
CA ALA A 548 -12.92 -16.36 2.76
C ALA A 548 -12.54 -15.39 3.89
N HIS A 549 -11.24 -15.22 4.10
CA HIS A 549 -10.60 -14.44 5.17
C HIS A 549 -10.86 -14.93 6.59
N CYS A 550 -11.49 -16.09 6.78
CA CYS A 550 -11.65 -16.71 8.10
C CYS A 550 -10.54 -17.75 8.35
N PRO A 551 -10.23 -18.10 9.61
CA PRO A 551 -9.22 -19.11 9.94
C PRO A 551 -9.43 -20.50 9.31
N ASN A 552 -10.68 -20.82 8.95
CA ASN A 552 -11.08 -22.06 8.29
C ASN A 552 -11.34 -21.90 6.78
N GLU A 553 -10.72 -20.89 6.15
CA GLU A 553 -10.77 -20.69 4.71
C GLU A 553 -10.31 -21.95 3.95
N ARG A 554 -11.04 -22.29 2.89
CA ARG A 554 -10.61 -23.33 1.95
C ARG A 554 -10.80 -22.84 0.53
N THR A 555 -9.83 -23.11 -0.33
CA THR A 555 -10.01 -22.95 -1.78
C THR A 555 -9.96 -24.29 -2.50
N MET A 556 -10.85 -24.47 -3.47
CA MET A 556 -10.92 -25.66 -4.31
C MET A 556 -10.96 -25.25 -5.77
N ASP A 557 -10.17 -25.94 -6.60
CA ASP A 557 -10.13 -25.72 -8.04
C ASP A 557 -11.00 -26.78 -8.76
N ALA A 558 -11.77 -26.33 -9.73
CA ALA A 558 -12.64 -27.13 -10.57
C ALA A 558 -12.66 -26.57 -12.00
N THR A 559 -13.36 -27.27 -12.89
CA THR A 559 -13.82 -26.73 -14.16
C THR A 559 -15.35 -26.62 -14.10
N LEU A 560 -15.96 -25.96 -15.08
CA LEU A 560 -17.41 -25.85 -15.13
C LEU A 560 -18.06 -27.24 -15.16
N ALA A 561 -17.48 -28.19 -15.89
CA ALA A 561 -17.97 -29.58 -15.93
C ALA A 561 -17.76 -30.36 -14.63
N THR A 562 -16.67 -30.12 -13.90
CA THR A 562 -16.37 -30.85 -12.65
C THR A 562 -16.92 -30.17 -11.39
N LEU A 563 -17.56 -29.00 -11.52
CA LEU A 563 -18.03 -28.18 -10.38
C LEU A 563 -18.87 -28.99 -9.36
N ALA A 564 -19.90 -29.69 -9.83
CA ALA A 564 -20.78 -30.48 -8.95
C ALA A 564 -20.04 -31.62 -8.24
N GLN A 565 -19.15 -32.30 -8.97
CA GLN A 565 -18.32 -33.38 -8.44
C GLN A 565 -17.38 -32.85 -7.34
N VAL A 566 -16.66 -31.76 -7.60
CA VAL A 566 -15.71 -31.16 -6.64
C VAL A 566 -16.45 -30.70 -5.38
N VAL A 567 -17.61 -30.04 -5.53
CA VAL A 567 -18.44 -29.62 -4.38
C VAL A 567 -18.85 -30.81 -3.51
N ALA A 568 -19.27 -31.92 -4.12
CA ALA A 568 -19.66 -33.13 -3.40
C ALA A 568 -18.46 -33.84 -2.74
N GLU A 569 -17.37 -34.06 -3.48
CA GLU A 569 -16.18 -34.77 -3.02
C GLU A 569 -15.46 -34.02 -1.88
N LYS A 570 -15.31 -32.70 -2.03
CA LYS A 570 -14.66 -31.84 -1.03
C LYS A 570 -15.61 -31.41 0.08
N LYS A 571 -16.89 -31.79 -0.01
CA LYS A 571 -17.97 -31.44 0.92
C LYS A 571 -17.98 -29.94 1.21
N ALA A 572 -17.98 -29.13 0.16
CA ALA A 572 -18.00 -27.67 0.30
C ALA A 572 -19.27 -27.23 1.03
N VAL A 573 -19.16 -26.28 1.94
CA VAL A 573 -20.29 -25.77 2.73
C VAL A 573 -20.45 -24.25 2.56
N PRO A 574 -21.65 -23.69 2.77
CA PRO A 574 -21.83 -22.24 2.83
C PRO A 574 -21.17 -21.63 4.09
N PRO A 575 -20.69 -20.38 4.02
CA PRO A 575 -20.63 -19.51 2.85
C PRO A 575 -19.47 -19.89 1.91
N SER A 576 -19.80 -20.06 0.61
CA SER A 576 -18.82 -20.27 -0.46
C SER A 576 -19.15 -19.39 -1.67
N VAL A 577 -18.11 -18.88 -2.33
CA VAL A 577 -18.17 -18.06 -3.55
C VAL A 577 -17.55 -18.85 -4.70
N PHE A 578 -18.23 -18.91 -5.84
CA PHE A 578 -17.67 -19.52 -7.05
C PHE A 578 -17.20 -18.41 -7.99
N VAL A 579 -15.95 -18.50 -8.45
CA VAL A 579 -15.36 -17.62 -9.44
C VAL A 579 -15.17 -18.42 -10.72
N ILE A 580 -16.03 -18.17 -11.70
CA ILE A 580 -16.09 -18.88 -12.98
C ILE A 580 -15.49 -17.98 -14.04
N GLY A 581 -14.47 -18.47 -14.73
CA GLY A 581 -13.85 -17.72 -15.81
C GLY A 581 -12.34 -17.74 -15.72
N TRP A 582 -11.78 -17.39 -16.86
CA TRP A 582 -10.38 -17.53 -17.19
C TRP A 582 -9.40 -16.73 -16.33
N ALA A 583 -9.87 -15.70 -15.63
CA ALA A 583 -9.05 -15.00 -14.64
C ALA A 583 -8.67 -15.88 -13.43
N GLY A 584 -9.47 -16.93 -13.15
CA GLY A 584 -9.25 -17.90 -12.09
C GLY A 584 -7.94 -18.70 -12.19
N SER A 585 -7.36 -18.82 -13.38
CA SER A 585 -6.15 -19.62 -13.63
C SER A 585 -4.84 -18.80 -13.73
N ILE A 586 -4.91 -17.47 -13.71
CA ILE A 586 -3.76 -16.60 -14.01
C ILE A 586 -2.67 -16.71 -12.93
N LEU A 587 -3.04 -16.51 -11.67
CA LEU A 587 -2.10 -16.55 -10.55
C LEU A 587 -2.09 -17.91 -9.83
N ARG A 588 -3.03 -18.79 -10.19
CA ARG A 588 -3.21 -20.12 -9.60
C ARG A 588 -2.73 -21.16 -10.60
N SER A 589 -1.41 -21.39 -10.59
CA SER A 589 -0.63 -22.45 -11.25
C SER A 589 -1.41 -23.65 -11.84
N VAL A 590 -2.18 -23.41 -12.92
CA VAL A 590 -2.79 -24.42 -13.79
C VAL A 590 -2.80 -23.86 -15.22
N SER A 591 -1.73 -24.15 -15.97
CA SER A 591 -1.65 -24.22 -17.44
C SER A 591 -2.72 -23.45 -18.23
N VAL A 592 -2.52 -22.14 -18.44
CA VAL A 592 -3.34 -21.33 -19.36
C VAL A 592 -2.99 -21.68 -20.82
N LYS A 593 -3.59 -22.74 -21.36
CA LYS A 593 -3.40 -23.20 -22.75
C LYS A 593 -4.52 -22.82 -23.73
N HIS A 594 -5.57 -22.08 -23.33
CA HIS A 594 -6.77 -21.96 -24.18
C HIS A 594 -7.37 -20.58 -24.47
N LEU A 595 -6.75 -19.47 -24.07
CA LEU A 595 -7.45 -18.17 -24.11
C LEU A 595 -7.03 -17.13 -25.14
N LEU A 596 -5.91 -17.32 -25.83
CA LEU A 596 -5.38 -16.25 -26.68
C LEU A 596 -5.86 -16.35 -28.14
N ASN A 597 -6.82 -17.23 -28.42
CA ASN A 597 -7.34 -17.48 -29.76
C ASN A 597 -8.79 -17.00 -30.00
N VAL A 598 -9.25 -15.88 -29.43
CA VAL A 598 -10.43 -15.18 -29.98
C VAL A 598 -10.34 -13.66 -29.74
N SER A 599 -9.86 -12.89 -30.72
CA SER A 599 -10.47 -11.62 -31.14
C SER A 599 -9.63 -10.90 -32.21
N SER A 600 -9.71 -11.36 -33.45
CA SER A 600 -9.48 -10.53 -34.62
C SER A 600 -10.80 -9.84 -35.02
N ALA A 601 -11.12 -8.67 -34.47
CA ALA A 601 -12.10 -7.76 -35.06
C ALA A 601 -11.91 -6.31 -34.56
N LYS A 602 -11.76 -5.43 -35.54
CA LYS A 602 -11.42 -4.00 -35.50
C LYS A 602 -12.37 -3.14 -34.64
N GLY A 603 -11.80 -2.14 -33.95
CA GLY A 603 -12.49 -0.94 -33.51
C GLY A 603 -11.48 0.13 -33.04
N LYS A 604 -11.41 1.26 -33.75
CA LYS A 604 -10.51 2.40 -33.48
C LYS A 604 -11.02 3.28 -32.33
N GLY A 605 -10.12 3.78 -31.48
CA GLY A 605 -10.37 4.87 -30.53
C GLY A 605 -9.11 5.20 -29.72
N GLU A 606 -8.70 6.47 -29.74
CA GLU A 606 -7.50 7.11 -29.17
C GLU A 606 -7.39 6.91 -27.64
N GLY A 607 -6.26 6.83 -26.93
CA GLY A 607 -4.83 6.98 -27.24
C GLY A 607 -4.06 7.12 -25.92
N VAL A 608 -3.75 6.01 -25.24
CA VAL A 608 -2.65 5.91 -24.26
C VAL A 608 -1.64 4.95 -24.89
N VAL A 609 -0.47 5.47 -25.26
CA VAL A 609 0.56 4.68 -25.95
C VAL A 609 1.24 3.76 -24.93
N THR A 610 0.70 2.56 -24.76
CA THR A 610 1.49 1.38 -24.39
C THR A 610 1.69 0.58 -25.65
N SER A 611 2.93 0.44 -26.12
CA SER A 611 3.25 -0.15 -27.42
C SER A 611 3.13 -1.68 -27.38
N SER A 612 1.92 -2.24 -27.39
CA SER A 612 1.76 -3.69 -27.65
C SER A 612 1.95 -3.93 -29.15
N ARG A 613 3.21 -4.00 -29.59
CA ARG A 613 3.56 -4.36 -30.97
C ARG A 613 3.46 -5.88 -31.12
N PRO A 614 2.86 -6.40 -32.22
CA PRO A 614 2.95 -7.83 -32.51
C PRO A 614 4.39 -8.16 -32.92
N HIS A 615 5.08 -8.97 -32.11
CA HIS A 615 6.39 -9.53 -32.47
C HIS A 615 6.19 -10.73 -33.39
N ASN A 616 6.87 -10.76 -34.54
CA ASN A 616 6.67 -11.77 -35.58
C ASN A 616 7.65 -12.94 -35.47
N CYS A 617 8.87 -12.71 -34.96
CA CYS A 617 9.88 -13.76 -34.83
C CYS A 617 10.77 -13.64 -33.58
N VAL A 618 10.96 -14.75 -32.87
CA VAL A 618 11.85 -14.92 -31.71
C VAL A 618 13.05 -15.80 -32.11
N LEU A 619 14.27 -15.35 -31.84
CA LEU A 619 15.48 -16.15 -32.01
C LEU A 619 16.03 -16.54 -30.63
N VAL A 620 16.15 -17.84 -30.39
CA VAL A 620 16.62 -18.39 -29.11
C VAL A 620 17.93 -19.15 -29.32
N LEU A 621 18.97 -18.71 -28.61
CA LEU A 621 20.28 -19.37 -28.55
C LEU A 621 20.33 -20.29 -27.31
N ASN A 622 20.28 -21.60 -27.55
CA ASN A 622 20.26 -22.74 -26.62
C ASN A 622 18.95 -22.87 -25.80
N PRO A 623 17.90 -23.51 -26.34
CA PRO A 623 16.67 -23.80 -25.62
C PRO A 623 16.85 -24.99 -24.66
N ASN A 624 17.41 -24.76 -23.48
CA ASN A 624 17.30 -25.74 -22.39
C ASN A 624 15.84 -25.95 -21.94
N VAL A 625 15.56 -26.96 -21.10
CA VAL A 625 14.21 -27.37 -20.63
C VAL A 625 13.35 -26.21 -20.07
N LEU A 626 13.97 -25.14 -19.57
CA LEU A 626 13.27 -23.92 -19.12
C LEU A 626 12.70 -23.07 -20.26
N PHE A 627 13.26 -23.17 -21.47
CA PHE A 627 12.91 -22.40 -22.67
C PHE A 627 12.01 -23.15 -23.65
N THR A 628 12.03 -24.49 -23.63
CA THR A 628 11.07 -25.33 -24.37
C THR A 628 9.61 -25.07 -23.98
N SER A 629 9.43 -24.38 -22.85
CA SER A 629 8.19 -23.88 -22.25
C SER A 629 7.97 -22.38 -22.45
N ILE A 630 8.76 -21.69 -23.27
CA ILE A 630 8.49 -20.31 -23.71
C ILE A 630 7.94 -20.32 -25.14
N ALA A 631 8.43 -21.24 -25.98
CA ALA A 631 7.98 -21.37 -27.36
C ALA A 631 6.49 -21.76 -27.53
N PRO A 632 5.84 -22.54 -26.63
CA PRO A 632 4.40 -22.74 -26.64
C PRO A 632 3.58 -21.60 -26.00
N PHE A 633 4.21 -20.63 -25.33
CA PHE A 633 3.56 -19.73 -24.36
C PHE A 633 3.69 -18.24 -24.70
N SER A 634 4.22 -17.90 -25.88
CA SER A 634 4.11 -16.53 -26.38
C SER A 634 2.63 -16.21 -26.70
N PRO A 635 2.04 -15.15 -26.13
CA PRO A 635 0.75 -14.60 -26.56
C PRO A 635 0.75 -14.13 -28.02
N PHE A 636 1.95 -13.96 -28.57
CA PHE A 636 2.18 -13.69 -29.97
C PHE A 636 2.23 -15.01 -30.72
N SER A 637 1.59 -15.06 -31.88
CA SER A 637 1.74 -16.06 -32.93
C SER A 637 3.17 -16.00 -33.52
N ALA A 638 4.18 -15.98 -32.66
CA ALA A 638 5.56 -15.70 -32.98
C ALA A 638 6.23 -16.95 -33.51
N LYS A 639 6.93 -16.77 -34.63
CA LYS A 639 7.74 -17.81 -35.25
C LYS A 639 9.08 -17.89 -34.52
N VAL A 640 9.63 -19.08 -34.31
CA VAL A 640 10.78 -19.30 -33.44
C VAL A 640 11.94 -19.93 -34.21
N ILE A 641 13.12 -19.32 -34.13
CA ILE A 641 14.38 -19.94 -34.52
C ILE A 641 15.07 -20.49 -33.27
N LEU A 642 15.37 -21.78 -33.29
CA LEU A 642 16.02 -22.49 -32.20
C LEU A 642 17.46 -22.83 -32.60
N GLY A 643 18.43 -22.35 -31.82
CA GLY A 643 19.83 -22.72 -31.96
C GLY A 643 20.29 -23.63 -30.83
N ASP A 644 20.81 -24.82 -31.11
CA ASP A 644 21.43 -25.67 -30.09
C ASP A 644 22.57 -26.51 -30.66
N ILE A 645 23.53 -26.90 -29.82
CA ILE A 645 24.60 -27.83 -30.21
C ILE A 645 24.05 -29.27 -30.31
N ASP A 646 23.05 -29.62 -29.49
CA ASP A 646 22.35 -30.90 -29.51
C ASP A 646 21.30 -30.92 -30.62
N ARG A 647 21.68 -31.53 -31.74
CA ARG A 647 20.83 -31.66 -32.91
C ARG A 647 19.55 -32.44 -32.65
N ASN A 648 19.61 -33.50 -31.83
CA ASN A 648 18.46 -34.38 -31.64
C ASN A 648 17.41 -33.70 -30.77
N ASP A 649 17.85 -33.06 -29.69
CA ASP A 649 16.96 -32.34 -28.79
C ASP A 649 16.35 -31.11 -29.48
N GLY A 650 17.15 -30.34 -30.20
CA GLY A 650 16.67 -29.17 -30.93
C GLY A 650 15.65 -29.51 -32.04
N LEU A 651 15.86 -30.60 -32.79
CA LEU A 651 14.88 -31.09 -33.77
C LEU A 651 13.60 -31.59 -33.09
N ARG A 652 13.71 -32.29 -31.96
CA ARG A 652 12.55 -32.74 -31.18
C ARG A 652 11.67 -31.55 -30.77
N VAL A 653 12.27 -30.50 -30.21
CA VAL A 653 11.55 -29.29 -29.77
C VAL A 653 10.90 -28.57 -30.96
N ALA A 654 11.62 -28.39 -32.07
CA ALA A 654 11.04 -27.77 -33.28
C ALA A 654 9.85 -28.58 -33.81
N ASN A 655 9.95 -29.92 -33.82
CA ASN A 655 8.86 -30.79 -34.26
C ASN A 655 7.65 -30.72 -33.32
N GLU A 656 7.87 -30.70 -32.00
CA GLU A 656 6.81 -30.56 -31.00
C GLU A 656 6.05 -29.23 -31.16
N LEU A 657 6.76 -28.13 -31.43
CA LEU A 657 6.15 -26.82 -31.66
C LEU A 657 5.34 -26.76 -32.96
N ASN A 658 5.72 -27.55 -33.97
CA ASN A 658 5.04 -27.62 -35.26
C ASN A 658 3.93 -28.70 -35.32
N TYR A 659 3.80 -29.58 -34.32
CA TYR A 659 3.02 -30.84 -34.39
C TYR A 659 1.54 -30.70 -34.80
N ASP A 660 0.90 -29.55 -34.54
CA ASP A 660 -0.51 -29.27 -34.88
C ASP A 660 -0.70 -27.90 -35.56
N LYS A 661 0.32 -27.44 -36.30
CA LYS A 661 0.33 -26.10 -36.90
C LYS A 661 0.19 -26.20 -38.42
N LYS A 662 -0.69 -25.36 -38.98
CA LYS A 662 -0.93 -25.27 -40.44
C LYS A 662 0.20 -24.57 -41.19
N GLU A 663 1.04 -23.83 -40.49
CA GLU A 663 2.25 -23.18 -41.01
C GLU A 663 3.45 -23.52 -40.12
N GLU A 664 4.67 -23.46 -40.67
CA GLU A 664 5.91 -23.66 -39.90
C GLU A 664 6.08 -22.50 -38.91
N VAL A 665 6.03 -22.80 -37.61
CA VAL A 665 6.18 -21.83 -36.53
C VAL A 665 7.49 -21.98 -35.78
N ALA A 666 8.22 -23.09 -35.96
CA ALA A 666 9.53 -23.30 -35.35
C ALA A 666 10.52 -23.89 -36.36
N TYR A 667 11.75 -23.40 -36.35
CA TYR A 667 12.83 -23.93 -37.18
C TYR A 667 14.13 -24.07 -36.38
N PHE A 668 14.73 -25.25 -36.44
CA PHE A 668 15.97 -25.57 -35.74
C PHE A 668 17.19 -25.40 -36.64
N VAL A 669 18.25 -24.79 -36.10
CA VAL A 669 19.58 -24.70 -36.70
C VAL A 669 20.59 -25.17 -35.66
N GLN A 670 21.45 -26.14 -36.03
CA GLN A 670 22.50 -26.58 -35.13
C GLN A 670 23.54 -25.46 -34.95
N CYS A 671 23.79 -25.05 -33.70
CA CYS A 671 24.65 -23.91 -33.40
C CYS A 671 25.45 -24.13 -32.11
N ASP A 672 26.78 -24.14 -32.24
CA ASP A 672 27.72 -23.89 -31.16
C ASP A 672 27.88 -22.37 -30.99
N VAL A 673 27.34 -21.84 -29.89
CA VAL A 673 27.36 -20.40 -29.60
C VAL A 673 28.78 -19.83 -29.44
N THR A 674 29.82 -20.65 -29.28
CA THR A 674 31.22 -20.16 -29.28
C THR A 674 31.74 -19.85 -30.69
N LYS A 675 30.99 -20.19 -31.74
CA LYS A 675 31.35 -19.98 -33.14
C LYS A 675 30.51 -18.85 -33.74
N TYR A 676 31.17 -17.74 -34.07
CA TYR A 676 30.53 -16.56 -34.65
C TYR A 676 29.69 -16.87 -35.89
N ASP A 677 30.25 -17.63 -36.84
CA ASP A 677 29.56 -17.96 -38.10
C ASP A 677 28.26 -18.75 -37.86
N GLN A 678 28.25 -19.65 -36.87
CA GLN A 678 27.06 -20.44 -36.54
C GLN A 678 25.99 -19.60 -35.83
N GLN A 679 26.40 -18.63 -35.01
CA GLN A 679 25.45 -17.64 -34.50
C GLN A 679 24.86 -16.81 -35.65
N ALA A 680 25.68 -16.34 -36.59
CA ALA A 680 25.22 -15.57 -37.74
C ALA A 680 24.24 -16.38 -38.64
N ASP A 681 24.45 -17.68 -38.79
CA ASP A 681 23.56 -18.58 -39.52
C ASP A 681 22.14 -18.64 -38.91
N LEU A 682 22.00 -18.52 -37.58
CA LEU A 682 20.68 -18.43 -36.92
C LEU A 682 19.93 -17.17 -37.34
N PHE A 683 20.61 -16.02 -37.36
CA PHE A 683 20.03 -14.77 -37.82
C PHE A 683 19.66 -14.86 -39.31
N ALA A 684 20.53 -15.43 -40.13
CA ALA A 684 20.24 -15.66 -41.55
C ALA A 684 19.01 -16.56 -41.75
N ALA A 685 18.86 -17.61 -40.93
CA ALA A 685 17.69 -18.48 -40.93
C ALA A 685 16.41 -17.72 -40.53
N ALA A 686 16.46 -16.84 -39.53
CA ALA A 686 15.33 -15.99 -39.13
C ALA A 686 14.84 -15.12 -40.30
N PHE A 687 15.76 -14.43 -40.97
CA PHE A 687 15.44 -13.62 -42.15
C PHE A 687 14.88 -14.47 -43.30
N LYS A 688 15.50 -15.62 -43.57
CA LYS A 688 15.11 -16.50 -44.68
C LYS A 688 13.73 -17.15 -44.48
N ARG A 689 13.41 -17.57 -43.26
CA ARG A 689 12.19 -18.32 -42.95
C ARG A 689 11.04 -17.41 -42.56
N PHE A 690 11.32 -16.40 -41.74
CA PHE A 690 10.30 -15.62 -41.05
C PHE A 690 10.40 -14.11 -41.34
N GLY A 691 11.32 -13.71 -42.21
CA GLY A 691 11.40 -12.34 -42.74
C GLY A 691 12.15 -11.35 -41.84
N GLY A 692 12.60 -11.76 -40.66
CA GLY A 692 13.34 -10.92 -39.71
C GLY A 692 13.37 -11.51 -38.31
N VAL A 693 13.79 -10.71 -37.33
CA VAL A 693 13.81 -11.08 -35.90
C VAL A 693 13.39 -9.88 -35.06
N ASP A 694 12.53 -10.07 -34.07
CA ASP A 694 12.05 -9.00 -33.19
C ASP A 694 12.53 -9.18 -31.74
N ILE A 695 12.73 -10.43 -31.32
CA ILE A 695 13.17 -10.81 -29.98
C ILE A 695 14.39 -11.72 -30.12
N ILE A 696 15.48 -11.40 -29.41
CA ILE A 696 16.68 -12.24 -29.33
C ILE A 696 16.86 -12.69 -27.88
N VAL A 697 17.10 -13.98 -27.68
CA VAL A 697 17.41 -14.51 -26.36
C VAL A 697 18.73 -15.25 -26.34
N ASN A 698 19.68 -14.69 -25.61
CA ASN A 698 20.99 -15.27 -25.34
C ASN A 698 20.91 -16.14 -24.08
N ASN A 699 20.50 -17.41 -24.24
CA ASN A 699 20.17 -18.29 -23.11
C ASN A 699 21.27 -19.29 -22.72
N ALA A 700 22.23 -19.57 -23.61
CA ALA A 700 23.27 -20.55 -23.37
C ALA A 700 24.07 -20.28 -22.07
N GLY A 701 24.38 -21.35 -21.34
CA GLY A 701 25.21 -21.27 -20.14
C GLY A 701 25.66 -22.63 -19.63
N ILE A 702 26.82 -22.65 -18.98
CA ILE A 702 27.42 -23.78 -18.27
C ILE A 702 28.03 -23.29 -16.96
N ALA A 703 28.17 -24.17 -15.96
CA ALA A 703 28.92 -23.85 -14.73
C ALA A 703 30.15 -24.76 -14.60
N GLU A 704 31.08 -24.40 -13.71
CA GLU A 704 32.19 -25.27 -13.37
C GLU A 704 31.68 -26.61 -12.80
N ASN A 705 32.31 -27.70 -13.23
CA ASN A 705 32.04 -29.06 -12.76
C ASN A 705 32.97 -29.48 -11.60
N ALA A 706 33.94 -28.63 -11.23
CA ALA A 706 34.85 -28.79 -10.11
C ALA A 706 35.35 -27.41 -9.64
N PRO A 707 35.84 -27.26 -8.39
CA PRO A 707 36.39 -26.00 -7.91
C PRO A 707 37.56 -25.50 -8.77
N LEU A 708 37.65 -24.18 -8.98
CA LEU A 708 38.65 -23.56 -9.88
C LEU A 708 40.09 -24.00 -9.60
N TRP A 709 40.48 -24.12 -8.33
CA TRP A 709 41.83 -24.53 -7.93
C TRP A 709 42.15 -26.01 -8.17
N THR A 710 41.18 -26.79 -8.66
CA THR A 710 41.35 -28.19 -9.08
C THR A 710 41.27 -28.37 -10.60
N ASP A 711 41.02 -27.29 -11.36
CA ASP A 711 40.98 -27.34 -12.82
C ASP A 711 42.40 -27.29 -13.42
N GLU A 712 42.97 -28.46 -13.68
CA GLU A 712 44.25 -28.61 -14.38
C GLU A 712 44.11 -28.54 -15.91
N THR A 713 42.88 -28.57 -16.42
CA THR A 713 42.55 -28.74 -17.85
C THR A 713 42.21 -27.44 -18.57
N GLY A 714 41.93 -26.36 -17.81
CA GLY A 714 41.58 -25.04 -18.34
C GLY A 714 40.13 -24.95 -18.83
N VAL A 715 39.24 -25.81 -18.32
CA VAL A 715 37.80 -25.84 -18.64
C VAL A 715 37.11 -24.52 -18.28
N TRP A 716 37.62 -23.78 -17.30
CA TRP A 716 37.10 -22.45 -16.94
C TRP A 716 37.02 -21.46 -18.13
N LYS A 717 37.92 -21.58 -19.12
CA LYS A 717 37.88 -20.73 -20.33
C LYS A 717 36.58 -20.93 -21.11
N LYS A 718 36.11 -22.18 -21.18
CA LYS A 718 34.85 -22.53 -21.84
C LYS A 718 33.65 -21.87 -21.15
N VAL A 719 33.70 -21.70 -19.83
CA VAL A 719 32.67 -20.96 -19.08
C VAL A 719 32.65 -19.50 -19.50
N ILE A 720 33.81 -18.84 -19.61
CA ILE A 720 33.88 -17.45 -20.12
C ILE A 720 33.39 -17.36 -21.58
N ASP A 721 33.83 -18.27 -22.43
CA ASP A 721 33.50 -18.26 -23.86
C ASP A 721 31.99 -18.42 -24.10
N ILE A 722 31.30 -19.27 -23.32
CA ILE A 722 29.86 -19.52 -23.45
C ILE A 722 29.05 -18.49 -22.67
N ASP A 723 29.35 -18.26 -21.40
CA ASP A 723 28.47 -17.51 -20.49
C ASP A 723 28.64 -16.00 -20.57
N LEU A 724 29.71 -15.51 -21.21
CA LEU A 724 29.98 -14.08 -21.42
C LEU A 724 30.28 -13.74 -22.88
N SER A 725 31.32 -14.31 -23.49
CA SER A 725 31.76 -13.92 -24.83
C SER A 725 30.68 -14.19 -25.88
N ALA A 726 30.03 -15.36 -25.84
CA ALA A 726 28.94 -15.69 -26.75
C ALA A 726 27.70 -14.81 -26.56
N VAL A 727 27.41 -14.38 -25.32
CA VAL A 727 26.32 -13.44 -25.02
C VAL A 727 26.60 -12.08 -25.67
N ILE A 728 27.84 -11.57 -25.54
CA ILE A 728 28.26 -10.31 -26.16
C ILE A 728 28.12 -10.38 -27.69
N GLU A 729 28.59 -11.46 -28.30
CA GLU A 729 28.49 -11.64 -29.76
C GLU A 729 27.02 -11.80 -30.22
N GLY A 730 26.20 -12.54 -29.49
CA GLY A 730 24.79 -12.71 -29.78
C GLY A 730 24.01 -11.39 -29.67
N THR A 731 24.30 -10.58 -28.65
CA THR A 731 23.76 -9.22 -28.54
C THR A 731 24.25 -8.33 -29.69
N ARG A 732 25.53 -8.39 -30.06
CA ARG A 732 26.09 -7.61 -31.18
C ARG A 732 25.42 -7.94 -32.51
N LEU A 733 25.26 -9.23 -32.81
CA LEU A 733 24.56 -9.71 -34.00
C LEU A 733 23.08 -9.31 -33.97
N GLY A 734 22.43 -9.41 -32.80
CA GLY A 734 21.04 -8.98 -32.60
C GLY A 734 20.83 -7.49 -32.89
N ILE A 735 21.69 -6.62 -32.36
CA ILE A 735 21.65 -5.17 -32.64
C ILE A 735 21.79 -4.91 -34.14
N HIS A 736 22.79 -5.52 -34.79
CA HIS A 736 22.96 -5.35 -36.24
C HIS A 736 21.75 -5.85 -37.04
N ALA A 737 21.14 -6.96 -36.64
CA ALA A 737 19.95 -7.50 -37.28
C ALA A 737 18.76 -6.54 -37.16
N LEU A 738 18.50 -6.01 -35.94
CA LEU A 738 17.42 -5.07 -35.65
C LEU A 738 17.61 -3.72 -36.36
N GLN A 739 18.84 -3.19 -36.38
CA GLN A 739 19.18 -1.97 -37.11
C GLN A 739 19.02 -2.16 -38.63
N LYS A 740 19.47 -3.29 -39.19
CA LYS A 740 19.38 -3.59 -40.62
C LYS A 740 17.93 -3.63 -41.13
N GLN A 741 17.00 -4.12 -40.32
CA GLN A 741 15.58 -4.11 -40.66
C GLN A 741 14.89 -2.78 -40.30
N SER A 742 15.60 -1.85 -39.66
CA SER A 742 15.06 -0.58 -39.14
C SER A 742 13.80 -0.77 -38.30
N ARG A 743 13.79 -1.82 -37.47
CA ARG A 743 12.67 -2.12 -36.57
C ARG A 743 13.17 -2.20 -35.14
N PRO A 744 12.40 -1.64 -34.19
CA PRO A 744 12.66 -1.79 -32.76
C PRO A 744 12.55 -3.26 -32.35
N GLY A 745 13.23 -3.64 -31.27
CA GLY A 745 13.25 -5.02 -30.79
C GLY A 745 13.86 -5.14 -29.40
N VAL A 746 13.81 -6.34 -28.85
CA VAL A 746 14.32 -6.62 -27.50
C VAL A 746 15.30 -7.78 -27.52
N ILE A 747 16.39 -7.61 -26.78
CA ILE A 747 17.42 -8.62 -26.54
C ILE A 747 17.38 -8.96 -25.06
N ILE A 748 17.25 -10.25 -24.73
CA ILE A 748 17.29 -10.72 -23.36
C ILE A 748 18.50 -11.63 -23.15
N ASN A 749 19.35 -11.24 -22.21
CA ASN A 749 20.51 -12.01 -21.78
C ASN A 749 20.16 -12.84 -20.55
N THR A 750 20.52 -14.13 -20.56
CA THR A 750 20.35 -14.99 -19.38
C THR A 750 21.57 -14.87 -18.46
N ALA A 751 21.40 -14.09 -17.39
CA ALA A 751 22.33 -13.98 -16.29
C ALA A 751 22.09 -15.10 -15.25
N SER A 752 22.31 -14.82 -13.98
CA SER A 752 22.05 -15.71 -12.85
C SER A 752 21.98 -14.90 -11.57
N LEU A 753 21.37 -15.44 -10.52
CA LEU A 753 21.57 -14.92 -9.16
C LEU A 753 23.05 -14.84 -8.79
N ALA A 754 23.89 -15.72 -9.35
CA ALA A 754 25.35 -15.71 -9.23
C ALA A 754 26.04 -14.48 -9.87
N GLY A 755 25.31 -13.71 -10.69
CA GLY A 755 25.73 -12.43 -11.27
C GLY A 755 25.34 -11.20 -10.44
N LEU A 756 24.60 -11.42 -9.34
CA LEU A 756 24.23 -10.38 -8.36
C LEU A 756 24.89 -10.65 -7.00
N TYR A 757 25.12 -11.92 -6.68
CA TYR A 757 25.76 -12.38 -5.46
C TYR A 757 26.84 -13.40 -5.81
N PRO A 758 28.08 -13.25 -5.33
CA PRO A 758 29.17 -14.15 -5.69
C PRO A 758 28.96 -15.55 -5.10
N GLN A 759 29.30 -16.59 -5.85
CA GLN A 759 29.32 -17.98 -5.41
C GLN A 759 30.76 -18.48 -5.27
N ALA A 760 31.13 -18.89 -4.05
CA ALA A 760 32.50 -19.32 -3.75
C ALA A 760 32.94 -20.60 -4.49
N MET A 761 32.00 -21.49 -4.78
CA MET A 761 32.29 -22.78 -5.43
C MET A 761 32.40 -22.69 -6.95
N THR A 762 31.87 -21.62 -7.55
CA THR A 762 31.79 -21.40 -9.00
C THR A 762 32.23 -19.96 -9.35
N PRO A 763 33.48 -19.58 -8.98
CA PRO A 763 33.93 -18.20 -9.04
C PRO A 763 34.04 -17.63 -10.48
N VAL A 764 34.33 -18.47 -11.48
CA VAL A 764 34.42 -18.05 -12.89
C VAL A 764 33.02 -17.92 -13.50
N TYR A 765 32.09 -18.82 -13.19
CA TYR A 765 30.68 -18.64 -13.54
C TYR A 765 30.12 -17.36 -12.94
N SER A 766 30.38 -17.09 -11.65
CA SER A 766 30.02 -15.81 -11.04
C SER A 766 30.64 -14.63 -11.79
N ALA A 767 31.94 -14.66 -12.09
CA ALA A 767 32.59 -13.58 -12.85
C ALA A 767 31.92 -13.35 -14.23
N ALA A 768 31.62 -14.42 -14.97
CA ALA A 768 30.92 -14.34 -16.24
C ALA A 768 29.53 -13.70 -16.09
N LYS A 769 28.72 -14.15 -15.12
CA LYS A 769 27.36 -13.65 -14.91
C LYS A 769 27.31 -12.23 -14.34
N PHE A 770 28.28 -11.81 -13.53
CA PHE A 770 28.49 -10.40 -13.18
C PHE A 770 28.81 -9.57 -14.43
N GLY A 771 29.65 -10.11 -15.33
CA GLY A 771 29.93 -9.54 -16.64
C GLY A 771 28.67 -9.33 -17.48
N VAL A 772 27.78 -10.32 -17.55
CA VAL A 772 26.49 -10.21 -18.28
C VAL A 772 25.59 -9.12 -17.70
N VAL A 773 25.49 -9.02 -16.36
CA VAL A 773 24.72 -7.97 -15.68
C VAL A 773 25.29 -6.57 -15.98
N GLY A 774 26.61 -6.39 -15.86
CA GLY A 774 27.27 -5.12 -16.16
C GLY A 774 27.16 -4.73 -17.64
N PHE A 775 27.36 -5.70 -18.52
CA PHE A 775 27.21 -5.53 -19.97
C PHE A 775 25.79 -5.08 -20.33
N THR A 776 24.76 -5.80 -19.86
CA THR A 776 23.35 -5.48 -20.12
C THR A 776 22.99 -4.08 -19.62
N ARG A 777 23.39 -3.72 -18.40
CA ARG A 777 23.10 -2.39 -17.82
C ARG A 777 23.70 -1.22 -18.59
N SER A 778 24.73 -1.47 -19.40
CA SER A 778 25.36 -0.45 -20.25
C SER A 778 24.48 -0.03 -21.44
N PHE A 779 23.35 -0.71 -21.69
CA PHE A 779 22.42 -0.43 -22.79
C PHE A 779 21.15 0.34 -22.39
N LYS A 780 21.09 0.88 -21.17
CA LYS A 780 19.88 1.55 -20.62
C LYS A 780 19.24 2.56 -21.57
N ASP A 781 20.05 3.40 -22.20
CA ASP A 781 19.62 4.47 -23.10
C ASP A 781 20.03 4.19 -24.56
N PHE A 782 20.09 2.91 -24.96
CA PHE A 782 20.51 2.56 -26.31
C PHE A 782 19.47 3.03 -27.36
N PRO A 783 19.91 3.62 -28.49
CA PRO A 783 19.03 4.25 -29.48
C PRO A 783 18.26 3.23 -30.34
N ASP A 784 17.57 3.72 -31.37
CA ASP A 784 16.86 2.92 -32.39
C ASP A 784 15.67 2.08 -31.88
N GLY A 785 15.24 2.31 -30.63
CA GLY A 785 14.19 1.54 -29.98
C GLY A 785 14.59 0.09 -29.71
N ILE A 786 15.89 -0.19 -29.60
CA ILE A 786 16.44 -1.49 -29.26
C ILE A 786 16.68 -1.54 -27.75
N ARG A 787 16.05 -2.50 -27.08
CA ARG A 787 16.18 -2.71 -25.63
C ARG A 787 17.04 -3.93 -25.35
N VAL A 788 17.96 -3.83 -24.40
CA VAL A 788 18.80 -4.97 -23.97
C VAL A 788 18.61 -5.16 -22.46
N ASN A 789 18.01 -6.27 -22.08
CA ASN A 789 17.61 -6.57 -20.71
C ASN A 789 18.19 -7.92 -20.27
N ALA A 790 18.14 -8.25 -18.97
CA ALA A 790 18.59 -9.56 -18.51
C ALA A 790 17.66 -10.18 -17.45
N VAL A 791 17.58 -11.51 -17.46
CA VAL A 791 16.99 -12.27 -16.36
C VAL A 791 18.08 -12.88 -15.48
N ALA A 792 17.89 -12.87 -14.17
CA ALA A 792 18.83 -13.40 -13.18
C ALA A 792 18.11 -14.39 -12.24
N PRO A 793 17.85 -15.62 -12.71
CA PRO A 793 17.19 -16.64 -11.90
C PRO A 793 18.10 -17.23 -10.82
N SER A 794 17.49 -17.58 -9.69
CA SER A 794 18.04 -18.55 -8.73
C SER A 794 18.01 -19.97 -9.32
N PHE A 795 18.41 -20.98 -8.54
CA PHE A 795 18.49 -22.36 -9.00
C PHE A 795 17.18 -22.84 -9.64
N ALA A 796 17.30 -23.40 -10.84
CA ALA A 796 16.20 -23.93 -11.63
C ALA A 796 16.58 -25.32 -12.16
N ASP A 797 15.58 -26.17 -12.42
CA ASP A 797 15.81 -27.57 -12.82
C ASP A 797 16.44 -27.65 -14.22
N THR A 798 17.76 -27.76 -14.27
CA THR A 798 18.59 -27.69 -15.48
C THR A 798 19.73 -28.68 -15.43
N LYS A 799 20.35 -28.94 -16.58
CA LYS A 799 21.57 -29.76 -16.69
C LYS A 799 22.73 -29.20 -15.85
N ILE A 800 22.75 -27.89 -15.57
CA ILE A 800 23.77 -27.22 -14.75
C ILE A 800 23.74 -27.74 -13.30
N ILE A 801 22.55 -27.89 -12.71
CA ILE A 801 22.42 -28.32 -11.32
C ILE A 801 22.34 -29.84 -11.15
N ALA A 802 22.23 -30.61 -12.25
CA ALA A 802 22.07 -32.06 -12.18
C ALA A 802 23.09 -32.78 -11.27
N PRO A 803 24.40 -32.42 -11.24
CA PRO A 803 25.37 -33.05 -10.35
C PRO A 803 25.18 -32.71 -8.85
N ILE A 804 24.47 -31.63 -8.55
CA ILE A 804 24.29 -31.10 -7.18
C ILE A 804 22.80 -30.93 -6.82
N LYS A 805 21.90 -31.59 -7.55
CA LYS A 805 20.45 -31.35 -7.46
C LYS A 805 19.93 -31.59 -6.04
N ASP A 806 20.35 -32.68 -5.42
CA ASP A 806 19.93 -33.02 -4.04
C ASP A 806 20.38 -31.96 -3.02
N VAL A 807 21.60 -31.45 -3.17
CA VAL A 807 22.15 -30.39 -2.32
C VAL A 807 21.36 -29.09 -2.52
N VAL A 808 21.12 -28.71 -3.77
CA VAL A 808 20.38 -27.48 -4.10
C VAL A 808 18.92 -27.57 -3.63
N THR A 809 18.23 -28.69 -3.84
CA THR A 809 16.86 -28.89 -3.38
C THR A 809 16.76 -28.92 -1.85
N SER A 810 17.83 -29.32 -1.14
CA SER A 810 17.88 -29.21 0.33
C SER A 810 18.01 -27.77 0.84
N MET A 811 18.53 -26.84 0.02
CA MET A 811 18.70 -25.43 0.38
C MET A 811 17.42 -24.59 0.17
N GLY A 812 16.43 -25.12 -0.55
CA GLY A 812 15.16 -24.46 -0.78
C GLY A 812 14.47 -24.89 -2.09
N PRO A 813 13.26 -24.37 -2.36
CA PRO A 813 12.56 -24.64 -3.60
C PRO A 813 13.35 -24.14 -4.82
N LEU A 814 13.17 -24.78 -5.97
CA LEU A 814 13.72 -24.32 -7.24
C LEU A 814 12.79 -23.25 -7.86
N VAL A 815 13.36 -22.37 -8.66
CA VAL A 815 12.58 -21.47 -9.52
C VAL A 815 11.85 -22.33 -10.56
N THR A 816 10.56 -22.07 -10.73
CA THR A 816 9.75 -22.78 -11.72
C THR A 816 9.97 -22.18 -13.12
N VAL A 817 9.68 -23.00 -14.12
CA VAL A 817 9.61 -22.56 -15.52
C VAL A 817 8.75 -21.31 -15.68
N ASP A 818 7.55 -21.30 -15.08
CA ASP A 818 6.58 -20.22 -15.23
C ASP A 818 7.14 -18.90 -14.70
N MET A 819 7.83 -18.92 -13.55
CA MET A 819 8.47 -17.72 -13.00
C MET A 819 9.57 -17.17 -13.90
N VAL A 820 10.29 -18.05 -14.60
CA VAL A 820 11.29 -17.63 -15.59
C VAL A 820 10.58 -17.02 -16.79
N THR A 821 9.58 -17.71 -17.35
CA THR A 821 8.77 -17.23 -18.48
C THR A 821 8.14 -15.87 -18.20
N ASP A 822 7.51 -15.68 -17.05
CA ASP A 822 6.88 -14.42 -16.64
C ASP A 822 7.90 -13.27 -16.59
N ALA A 823 9.14 -13.54 -16.14
CA ALA A 823 10.20 -12.55 -16.12
C ALA A 823 10.69 -12.19 -17.52
N PHE A 824 10.78 -13.17 -18.42
CA PHE A 824 11.04 -12.92 -19.84
C PHE A 824 9.94 -12.03 -20.43
N MET A 825 8.68 -12.39 -20.22
CA MET A 825 7.54 -11.64 -20.75
C MET A 825 7.49 -10.21 -20.21
N LEU A 826 7.71 -10.01 -18.91
CA LEU A 826 7.80 -8.69 -18.30
C LEU A 826 8.83 -7.79 -19.01
N LEU A 827 10.03 -8.31 -19.28
CA LEU A 827 11.09 -7.56 -19.95
C LEU A 827 10.87 -7.39 -21.46
N ILE A 828 10.08 -8.27 -22.09
CA ILE A 828 9.69 -8.15 -23.50
C ILE A 828 8.60 -7.09 -23.67
N GLU A 829 7.56 -7.12 -22.83
CA GLU A 829 6.33 -6.34 -23.04
C GLU A 829 6.41 -4.91 -22.50
N ASP A 830 7.22 -4.69 -21.47
CA ASP A 830 7.30 -3.40 -20.79
C ASP A 830 8.55 -2.63 -21.20
N ASP A 831 8.34 -1.57 -21.99
CA ASP A 831 9.39 -0.75 -22.56
C ASP A 831 10.18 0.04 -21.49
N GLN A 832 9.68 0.13 -20.24
CA GLN A 832 10.34 0.90 -19.17
C GLN A 832 11.63 0.26 -18.64
N TYR A 833 11.83 -1.04 -18.89
CA TYR A 833 12.93 -1.82 -18.29
C TYR A 833 14.19 -1.90 -19.14
N SER A 834 14.37 -1.01 -20.12
CA SER A 834 15.59 -0.97 -20.95
C SER A 834 16.86 -0.91 -20.09
N GLY A 835 17.76 -1.89 -20.24
CA GLY A 835 19.00 -1.99 -19.47
C GLY A 835 18.83 -2.51 -18.03
N ASP A 836 17.62 -2.95 -17.63
CA ASP A 836 17.39 -3.47 -16.29
C ASP A 836 17.52 -5.01 -16.21
N VAL A 837 17.59 -5.52 -14.97
CA VAL A 837 17.79 -6.94 -14.68
C VAL A 837 16.66 -7.49 -13.79
N ALA A 838 15.89 -8.46 -14.28
CA ALA A 838 14.86 -9.14 -13.51
C ALA A 838 15.46 -10.28 -12.68
N ARG A 839 15.57 -10.07 -11.36
CA ARG A 839 15.96 -11.11 -10.40
C ARG A 839 14.77 -12.01 -10.11
N ILE A 840 14.98 -13.33 -10.16
CA ILE A 840 13.91 -14.32 -9.96
C ILE A 840 14.29 -15.25 -8.82
N THR A 841 13.49 -15.27 -7.76
CA THR A 841 13.70 -16.17 -6.61
C THR A 841 12.38 -16.79 -6.18
N PRO A 842 12.35 -18.05 -5.70
CA PRO A 842 11.11 -18.67 -5.24
C PRO A 842 10.43 -17.89 -4.10
N SER A 843 11.22 -17.28 -3.21
CA SER A 843 10.73 -16.59 -2.01
C SER A 843 10.21 -15.18 -2.27
N TYR A 844 10.73 -14.49 -3.30
CA TYR A 844 10.39 -13.08 -3.58
C TYR A 844 9.75 -12.86 -4.95
N GLY A 845 9.57 -13.91 -5.75
CA GLY A 845 9.04 -13.80 -7.11
C GLY A 845 10.04 -13.10 -8.05
N ILE A 846 9.51 -12.24 -8.93
CA ILE A 846 10.26 -11.46 -9.91
C ILE A 846 10.44 -10.04 -9.37
N ASP A 847 11.69 -9.58 -9.32
CA ASP A 847 12.06 -8.25 -8.86
C ASP A 847 13.04 -7.59 -9.84
N VAL A 848 12.64 -6.47 -10.46
CA VAL A 848 13.45 -5.79 -11.48
C VAL A 848 14.40 -4.78 -10.84
N ILE A 849 15.70 -5.07 -10.92
CA ILE A 849 16.77 -4.29 -10.29
C ILE A 849 17.32 -3.26 -11.27
N GLY A 850 16.76 -2.05 -11.19
CA GLY A 850 17.16 -0.84 -11.93
C GLY A 850 17.29 0.40 -11.02
N LYS A 851 17.84 1.51 -11.55
CA LYS A 851 18.07 2.78 -10.80
C LYS A 851 16.79 3.38 -10.15
N ASN A 852 15.58 2.95 -10.54
CA ASN A 852 14.31 3.52 -10.08
C ASN A 852 13.60 2.78 -8.94
N GLN A 853 14.21 1.74 -8.32
CA GLN A 853 13.62 1.12 -7.13
C GLN A 853 14.22 1.64 -5.81
N LYS A 854 13.36 2.23 -4.97
CA LYS A 854 13.54 2.27 -3.51
C LYS A 854 13.62 0.82 -3.01
N ARG A 855 14.77 0.42 -2.45
CA ARG A 855 14.98 -0.92 -1.85
C ARG A 855 13.79 -1.36 -0.98
N PRO A 856 13.25 -2.58 -1.16
CA PRO A 856 12.27 -3.14 -0.22
C PRO A 856 12.93 -3.39 1.15
N LYS A 857 12.25 -2.96 2.21
CA LYS A 857 12.75 -2.86 3.59
C LYS A 857 13.01 -4.19 4.33
N ASN A 858 12.88 -5.36 3.71
CA ASN A 858 12.89 -6.64 4.42
C ASN A 858 13.64 -7.79 3.71
N ALA A 859 14.71 -7.51 2.96
CA ALA A 859 15.65 -8.56 2.58
C ALA A 859 16.72 -8.70 3.69
N LYS A 860 16.54 -9.67 4.60
CA LYS A 860 17.67 -10.19 5.37
C LYS A 860 18.47 -11.10 4.44
N LEU A 861 19.78 -10.84 4.37
CA LEU A 861 20.80 -11.69 3.73
C LEU A 861 20.91 -13.03 4.45
#